data_AF-A0AAN9Q985-F1
#
_entry.id   AF-A0AAN9Q985-F1
#
_cell.length_a   1.000
_cell.length_b   1.000
_cell.length_c   1.000
_cell.angle_alpha   90.00
_cell.angle_beta   90.00
_cell.angle_gamma   90.00
#
_symmetry.space_group_name_H-M   'P 1'
#
loop_
_entity.id
_entity.type
_entity.pdbx_description
1 polymer ?
#
loop_
_entity_poly.entity_id
_entity_poly.type
_entity_poly.pdbx_seq_one_letter_code
_entity_poly.pdbx_strand_id
1 'polypeptide(L)'
;MVPVVNAISNQSFFSRTKRKLIKIGKWLVKLEVWRYVCFASSVVALICYALSSFFTSSFGRWRWWKILIYSVITSFICLAILFAKLPQKLTNGWLKAHLAFLVFLVITVYSFYMDQKIGNKKPDNYSLISSAAFALMSLSWSRQTYWGIEVDVLQYFCGSLILQLMRRKLWLTIVGAIYSGCLFLLRPFLDAQSQSQSQSQQDISRQSELRSIRVDSPSPQGNGVVQIPQSQQEEEEAAKEEQAAAKEKEEEEEAEEEKEKEEKEEEAGEEEEEEDVEGRDSGEEAAEEEEEEEEENRGDSGVGMVRLRECIRELEREKQTLIIRVSEHVREHLRGSLGPDINLVSDTLPARLINELHNTVMVLVEAGAESEKNCCDVYSSWRRQFLEECLLRCELQEINSENWIDVCTVTVRILFPNERRLCDRVFQGFSSTADFSFTEICEDLTLRLLNFVTNFASARGSHVGNVVDCIEASNHLFPGLRSLFSYQYGESLENEVRSAGMRLREAMRGILVNMERLISRDMANVAAPIDGGIHRVTIEVMDHLCSFNRQLLSRVLDSTIQLLESNLEAKSKDYTNPALRYVFMINNLRYIGHRAERPEIRALLGNDWFQKNTAKVEYNLQLYRRGSLNMPRHLFLEFGQMH
;
A
#
# COMPACT_ATOMS: atom_id res chain seq x y z
N MET A 1 -12.02 54.52 26.04
CA MET A 1 -12.01 53.23 25.32
C MET A 1 -11.69 53.38 23.82
N VAL A 2 -10.75 54.26 23.44
CA VAL A 2 -10.32 54.44 22.02
C VAL A 2 -8.97 53.76 21.69
N PRO A 3 -8.07 53.41 22.64
CA PRO A 3 -6.81 52.74 22.26
C PRO A 3 -6.93 51.23 21.94
N VAL A 4 -8.01 50.56 22.37
CA VAL A 4 -8.12 49.08 22.26
C VAL A 4 -8.66 48.64 20.90
N VAL A 5 -9.51 49.45 20.27
CA VAL A 5 -10.09 49.15 18.94
C VAL A 5 -9.04 49.29 17.82
N ASN A 6 -8.07 50.20 17.96
CA ASN A 6 -6.98 50.34 17.00
C ASN A 6 -5.93 49.20 17.05
N ALA A 7 -5.89 48.39 18.11
CA ALA A 7 -5.02 47.23 18.17
C ALA A 7 -5.55 46.04 17.36
N ILE A 8 -6.87 45.97 17.13
CA ILE A 8 -7.54 44.88 16.39
C ILE A 8 -7.62 45.18 14.88
N SER A 9 -7.54 46.45 14.49
CA SER A 9 -7.56 46.91 13.08
C SER A 9 -6.26 46.70 12.30
N ASN A 10 -5.21 46.11 12.89
CA ASN A 10 -3.92 45.97 12.20
C ASN A 10 -3.84 44.66 11.39
N GLN A 11 -4.69 44.52 10.35
CA GLN A 11 -4.63 43.42 9.37
C GLN A 11 -3.23 43.26 8.75
N SER A 12 -2.45 44.33 8.70
CA SER A 12 -1.05 44.31 8.24
C SER A 12 -0.12 43.54 9.20
N PHE A 13 -0.37 43.62 10.51
CA PHE A 13 0.38 42.89 11.52
C PHE A 13 0.01 41.40 11.49
N PHE A 14 -1.28 41.08 11.43
CA PHE A 14 -1.78 39.70 11.37
C PHE A 14 -1.37 38.97 10.09
N SER A 15 -1.32 39.65 8.95
CA SER A 15 -0.82 39.07 7.69
C SER A 15 0.70 38.92 7.65
N ARG A 16 1.46 39.81 8.33
CA ARG A 16 2.91 39.68 8.52
C ARG A 16 3.23 38.54 9.49
N THR A 17 2.50 38.40 10.59
CA THR A 17 2.67 37.28 11.54
C THR A 17 2.21 35.96 10.92
N LYS A 18 1.08 35.90 10.20
CA LYS A 18 0.69 34.70 9.42
C LYS A 18 1.76 34.31 8.40
N ARG A 19 2.31 35.26 7.62
CA ARG A 19 3.42 34.95 6.68
C ARG A 19 4.68 34.48 7.40
N LYS A 20 5.04 35.08 8.53
CA LYS A 20 6.17 34.61 9.35
C LYS A 20 5.92 33.21 9.91
N LEU A 21 4.72 32.92 10.40
CA LEU A 21 4.31 31.61 10.90
C LEU A 21 4.32 30.55 9.78
N ILE A 22 3.87 30.88 8.58
CA ILE A 22 3.95 29.98 7.41
C ILE A 22 5.41 29.74 7.02
N LYS A 23 6.26 30.78 7.05
CA LYS A 23 7.71 30.63 6.81
C LYS A 23 8.39 29.76 7.86
N ILE A 24 8.05 29.96 9.14
CA ILE A 24 8.55 29.16 10.26
C ILE A 24 8.07 27.71 10.12
N GLY A 25 6.80 27.49 9.78
CA GLY A 25 6.24 26.18 9.47
C GLY A 25 7.01 25.48 8.36
N LYS A 26 7.21 26.14 7.21
CA LYS A 26 8.01 25.59 6.09
C LYS A 26 9.47 25.32 6.46
N TRP A 27 10.04 26.12 7.37
CA TRP A 27 11.42 25.92 7.86
C TRP A 27 11.50 24.73 8.82
N LEU A 28 10.49 24.55 9.68
CA LEU A 28 10.34 23.42 10.61
C LEU A 28 10.07 22.09 9.91
N VAL A 29 9.80 22.03 8.60
CA VAL A 29 9.65 20.75 7.88
C VAL A 29 11.00 20.17 7.44
N LYS A 30 12.05 21.01 7.33
CA LYS A 30 13.36 20.55 6.84
C LYS A 30 14.00 19.56 7.81
N LEU A 31 14.32 18.36 7.32
CA LEU A 31 14.95 17.28 8.10
C LEU A 31 16.27 17.73 8.74
N GLU A 32 17.05 18.57 8.04
CA GLU A 32 18.30 19.12 8.55
C GLU A 32 18.11 19.96 9.82
N VAL A 33 17.00 20.70 9.94
CA VAL A 33 16.70 21.54 11.10
C VAL A 33 16.46 20.65 12.32
N TRP A 34 15.68 19.57 12.18
CA TRP A 34 15.40 18.64 13.27
C TRP A 34 16.64 17.90 13.76
N ARG A 35 17.63 17.64 12.89
CA ARG A 35 18.93 17.09 13.29
C ARG A 35 19.68 18.04 14.23
N TYR A 36 19.69 19.35 13.92
CA TYR A 36 20.29 20.34 14.81
C TYR A 36 19.51 20.51 16.12
N VAL A 37 18.18 20.48 16.07
CA VAL A 37 17.34 20.54 17.28
C VAL A 37 17.59 19.32 18.18
N CYS A 38 17.72 18.12 17.59
CA CYS A 38 18.07 16.89 18.31
C CYS A 38 19.44 16.97 18.98
N PHE A 39 20.45 17.46 18.26
CA PHE A 39 21.79 17.64 18.80
C PHE A 39 21.84 18.70 19.91
N ALA A 40 21.21 19.86 19.72
CA ALA A 40 21.20 20.92 20.72
C ALA A 40 20.47 20.46 22.00
N SER A 41 19.33 19.78 21.84
CA SER A 41 18.57 19.24 22.97
C SER A 41 19.30 18.10 23.68
N SER A 42 20.03 17.22 22.98
CA SER A 42 20.84 16.18 23.63
C SER A 42 21.98 16.75 24.46
N VAL A 43 22.67 17.78 23.95
CA VAL A 43 23.75 18.47 24.69
C VAL A 43 23.20 19.12 25.96
N VAL A 44 22.09 19.86 25.85
CA VAL A 44 21.43 20.48 27.02
C VAL A 44 20.96 19.41 28.00
N ALA A 45 20.34 18.34 27.52
CA ALA A 45 19.83 17.26 28.36
C ALA A 45 20.94 16.60 29.18
N LEU A 46 22.07 16.27 28.55
CA LEU A 46 23.21 15.61 29.18
C LEU A 46 23.96 16.54 30.15
N ILE A 47 24.21 17.80 29.78
CA ILE A 47 24.86 18.77 30.68
C ILE A 47 23.99 19.02 31.92
N CYS A 48 22.70 19.28 31.74
CA CYS A 48 21.79 19.49 32.87
C CYS A 48 21.62 18.22 33.71
N TYR A 49 21.66 17.04 33.09
CA TYR A 49 21.64 15.78 33.83
C TYR A 49 22.87 15.64 34.72
N ALA A 50 24.07 15.90 34.19
CA ALA A 50 25.33 15.83 34.92
C ALA A 50 25.38 16.77 36.14
N LEU A 51 24.77 17.94 36.01
CA LEU A 51 24.67 18.95 37.08
C LEU A 51 23.53 18.68 38.06
N SER A 52 22.63 17.75 37.75
CA SER A 52 21.49 17.45 38.61
C SER A 52 21.90 16.80 39.92
N SER A 53 21.20 17.17 41.00
CA SER A 53 21.30 16.48 42.29
C SER A 53 21.10 14.96 42.16
N PHE A 54 20.30 14.51 41.19
CA PHE A 54 20.12 13.09 40.91
C PHE A 54 21.42 12.41 40.49
N PHE A 55 22.15 12.96 39.52
CA PHE A 55 23.42 12.39 39.07
C PHE A 55 24.44 12.30 40.21
N THR A 56 24.53 13.35 41.04
CA THR A 56 25.44 13.36 42.20
C THR A 56 25.05 12.35 43.28
N SER A 57 23.76 12.04 43.42
CA SER A 57 23.25 11.00 44.33
C SER A 57 23.52 9.59 43.79
N SER A 58 23.47 9.41 42.47
CA SER A 58 23.64 8.11 41.82
C SER A 58 25.09 7.68 41.71
N PHE A 59 25.96 8.60 41.28
CA PHE A 59 27.36 8.31 40.97
C PHE A 59 28.33 8.83 42.05
N GLY A 60 27.82 9.48 43.10
CA GLY A 60 28.63 10.07 44.16
C GLY A 60 29.43 11.29 43.69
N ARG A 61 30.44 11.68 44.47
CA ARG A 61 31.27 12.86 44.19
C ARG A 61 32.07 12.69 42.88
N TRP A 62 32.14 13.75 42.08
CA TRP A 62 32.91 13.78 40.84
C TRP A 62 34.39 13.51 41.10
N ARG A 63 34.91 12.43 40.51
CA ARG A 63 36.35 12.19 40.35
C ARG A 63 36.72 12.47 38.91
N TRP A 64 37.96 12.90 38.65
CA TRP A 64 38.40 13.27 37.30
C TRP A 64 38.19 12.14 36.27
N TRP A 65 38.42 10.88 36.65
CA TRP A 65 38.13 9.71 35.79
C TRP A 65 36.64 9.54 35.46
N LYS A 66 35.72 9.86 36.39
CA LYS A 66 34.27 9.81 36.16
C LYS A 66 33.83 10.93 35.21
N ILE A 67 34.43 12.11 35.35
CA ILE A 67 34.23 13.25 34.43
C ILE A 67 34.71 12.84 33.03
N LEU A 68 35.88 12.22 32.93
CA LEU A 68 36.45 11.76 31.67
C LEU A 68 35.55 10.71 31.00
N ILE A 69 35.14 9.66 31.72
CA ILE A 69 34.25 8.62 31.19
C ILE A 69 32.92 9.21 30.74
N TYR A 70 32.31 10.07 31.56
CA TYR A 70 31.04 10.70 31.21
C TYR A 70 31.19 11.61 29.97
N SER A 71 32.27 12.40 29.88
CA SER A 71 32.57 13.25 28.73
C SER A 71 32.74 12.45 27.43
N VAL A 72 33.47 11.33 27.48
CA VAL A 72 33.68 10.45 26.32
C VAL A 72 32.36 9.83 25.84
N ILE A 73 31.57 9.27 26.77
CA ILE A 73 30.28 8.64 26.43
C ILE A 73 29.29 9.68 25.88
N THR A 74 29.18 10.84 26.51
CA THR A 74 28.28 11.90 26.04
C THR A 74 28.69 12.49 24.70
N SER A 75 29.99 12.65 24.46
CA SER A 75 30.52 13.05 23.15
C SER A 75 30.20 12.00 22.08
N PHE A 76 30.34 10.71 22.38
CA PHE A 76 29.99 9.63 21.46
C PHE A 76 28.49 9.63 21.12
N ILE A 77 27.62 9.76 22.12
CA ILE A 77 26.16 9.84 21.92
C ILE A 77 25.79 11.05 21.05
N CYS A 78 26.36 12.23 21.32
CA CYS A 78 26.08 13.44 20.55
C CYS A 78 26.58 13.34 19.10
N LEU A 79 27.76 12.75 18.88
CA LEU A 79 28.30 12.51 17.54
C LEU A 79 27.49 11.45 16.78
N ALA A 80 27.05 10.38 17.46
CA ALA A 80 26.16 9.39 16.89
C ALA A 80 24.85 10.04 16.43
N ILE A 81 24.21 10.88 17.24
CA ILE A 81 22.98 11.60 16.85
C ILE A 81 23.22 12.51 15.62
N LEU A 82 24.39 13.14 15.50
CA LEU A 82 24.68 14.08 14.42
C LEU A 82 25.05 13.39 13.08
N PHE A 83 25.65 12.20 13.14
CA PHE A 83 26.19 11.49 11.97
C PHE A 83 25.53 10.15 11.64
N ALA A 84 24.65 9.62 12.51
CA ALA A 84 23.92 8.38 12.28
C ALA A 84 22.88 8.55 11.16
N LYS A 85 23.33 8.40 9.91
CA LYS A 85 22.48 7.81 8.87
C LYS A 85 22.57 6.30 9.04
N LEU A 86 21.86 5.73 10.02
CA LEU A 86 21.79 4.27 10.05
C LEU A 86 20.96 3.81 8.83
N PRO A 87 21.51 2.98 7.94
CA PRO A 87 20.75 2.46 6.81
C PRO A 87 19.57 1.64 7.33
N GLN A 88 18.38 1.83 6.77
CA GLN A 88 17.17 1.01 7.01
C GLN A 88 17.40 -0.49 6.72
N LYS A 89 18.50 -0.83 6.03
CA LYS A 89 18.75 -2.12 5.37
C LYS A 89 19.25 -3.27 6.25
N LEU A 90 19.36 -3.12 7.57
CA LEU A 90 20.00 -4.12 8.44
C LEU A 90 19.19 -4.53 9.68
N THR A 91 17.95 -4.07 9.84
CA THR A 91 17.22 -4.26 11.10
C THR A 91 16.13 -5.32 10.99
N ASN A 92 16.48 -6.55 11.37
CA ASN A 92 15.53 -7.64 11.59
C ASN A 92 14.47 -7.23 12.62
N GLY A 93 13.21 -7.62 12.42
CA GLY A 93 12.10 -7.32 13.35
C GLY A 93 12.37 -7.78 14.79
N TRP A 94 13.09 -8.89 14.95
CA TRP A 94 13.57 -9.39 16.25
C TRP A 94 14.55 -8.45 16.95
N LEU A 95 15.51 -7.87 16.21
CA LEU A 95 16.47 -6.90 16.77
C LEU A 95 15.73 -5.64 17.26
N LYS A 96 14.71 -5.20 16.52
CA LYS A 96 13.85 -4.07 16.90
C LYS A 96 13.08 -4.37 18.19
N ALA A 97 12.48 -5.56 18.31
CA ALA A 97 11.76 -5.98 19.51
C ALA A 97 12.70 -6.11 20.73
N HIS A 98 13.86 -6.75 20.57
CA HIS A 98 14.85 -6.87 21.65
C HIS A 98 15.39 -5.51 22.10
N LEU A 99 15.63 -4.59 21.16
CA LEU A 99 16.09 -3.24 21.49
C LEU A 99 15.01 -2.42 22.21
N ALA A 100 13.75 -2.54 21.79
CA ALA A 100 12.61 -1.92 22.48
C ALA A 100 12.45 -2.48 23.90
N PHE A 101 12.55 -3.79 24.08
CA PHE A 101 12.51 -4.44 25.39
C PHE A 101 13.68 -4.01 26.28
N LEU A 102 14.90 -3.92 25.74
CA LEU A 102 16.06 -3.43 26.47
C LEU A 102 15.86 -1.99 26.95
N VAL A 103 15.35 -1.11 26.08
CA VAL A 103 15.06 0.29 26.43
C VAL A 103 13.97 0.37 27.50
N PHE A 104 12.91 -0.43 27.38
CA PHE A 104 11.86 -0.52 28.40
C PHE A 104 12.42 -0.99 29.75
N LEU A 105 13.27 -2.01 29.77
CA LEU A 105 13.95 -2.50 30.97
C LEU A 105 14.81 -1.40 31.61
N VAL A 106 15.61 -0.70 30.81
CA VAL A 106 16.44 0.42 31.27
C VAL A 106 15.58 1.55 31.84
N ILE A 107 14.50 1.95 31.17
CA ILE A 107 13.55 2.97 31.65
C ILE A 107 12.91 2.53 32.97
N THR A 108 12.55 1.27 33.10
CA THR A 108 11.89 0.72 34.30
C THR A 108 12.84 0.70 35.49
N VAL A 109 14.06 0.18 35.31
CA VAL A 109 15.12 0.18 36.33
C VAL A 109 15.48 1.62 36.73
N TYR A 110 15.59 2.51 35.74
CA TYR A 110 15.84 3.93 35.98
C TYR A 110 14.71 4.59 36.77
N SER A 111 13.45 4.29 36.45
CA SER A 111 12.27 4.82 37.16
C SER A 111 12.19 4.34 38.61
N PHE A 112 12.46 3.06 38.85
CA PHE A 112 12.52 2.50 40.19
C PHE A 112 13.58 3.21 41.04
N TYR A 113 14.77 3.44 40.46
CA TYR A 113 15.85 4.14 41.13
C TYR A 113 15.55 5.62 41.36
N MET A 114 14.92 6.28 40.38
CA MET A 114 14.42 7.65 40.51
C MET A 114 13.44 7.76 41.68
N ASP A 115 12.53 6.81 41.84
CA ASP A 115 11.55 6.84 42.92
C ASP A 115 12.21 6.55 44.29
N GLN A 116 13.13 5.58 44.35
CA GLN A 116 13.80 5.18 45.59
C GLN A 116 14.76 6.25 46.14
N LYS A 117 15.50 6.96 45.28
CA LYS A 117 16.51 7.95 45.73
C LYS A 117 15.99 9.37 45.91
N ILE A 118 14.89 9.76 45.25
CA ILE A 118 14.40 11.14 45.28
C ILE A 118 13.53 11.39 46.52
N GLY A 119 12.77 10.41 47.01
CA GLY A 119 11.86 10.61 48.15
C GLY A 119 10.98 11.87 48.01
N ASN A 120 10.58 12.48 49.14
CA ASN A 120 9.81 13.74 49.18
C ASN A 120 10.68 15.01 49.01
N LYS A 121 11.90 14.92 48.49
CA LYS A 121 12.75 16.11 48.29
C LYS A 121 12.25 16.94 47.11
N LYS A 122 12.36 18.26 47.21
CA LYS A 122 11.99 19.17 46.12
C LYS A 122 12.84 18.86 44.88
N PRO A 123 12.22 18.75 43.69
CA PRO A 123 12.95 18.46 42.45
C PRO A 123 13.86 19.63 42.09
N ASP A 124 15.04 19.28 41.59
CA ASP A 124 16.08 20.23 41.19
C ASP A 124 15.72 20.88 39.85
N ASN A 125 16.09 22.15 39.67
CA ASN A 125 15.88 22.85 38.40
C ASN A 125 16.63 22.17 37.25
N TYR A 126 17.81 21.59 37.52
CA TYR A 126 18.62 20.90 36.50
C TYR A 126 17.99 19.58 36.04
N SER A 127 17.36 18.82 36.95
CA SER A 127 16.65 17.58 36.57
C SER A 127 15.41 17.88 35.73
N LEU A 128 14.72 18.98 36.06
CA LEU A 128 13.55 19.45 35.31
C LEU A 128 13.91 19.84 33.87
N ILE A 129 14.96 20.65 33.71
CA ILE A 129 15.45 21.10 32.39
C ILE A 129 15.94 19.90 31.59
N SER A 130 16.64 18.96 32.23
CA SER A 130 17.11 17.74 31.59
C SER A 130 15.95 16.88 31.07
N SER A 131 14.90 16.65 31.86
CA SER A 131 13.71 15.91 31.41
C SER A 131 13.00 16.59 30.23
N ALA A 132 12.85 17.91 30.26
CA ALA A 132 12.23 18.64 29.14
C ALA A 132 13.08 18.55 27.87
N ALA A 133 14.40 18.65 27.99
CA ALA A 133 15.34 18.54 26.87
C ALA A 133 15.40 17.11 26.30
N PHE A 134 15.37 16.07 27.14
CA PHE A 134 15.29 14.68 26.68
C PHE A 134 13.97 14.37 25.95
N ALA A 135 12.84 14.95 26.38
CA ALA A 135 11.58 14.83 25.66
C ALA A 135 11.66 15.48 24.26
N LEU A 136 12.24 16.68 24.15
CA LEU A 136 12.43 17.35 22.87
C LEU A 136 13.42 16.61 21.96
N MET A 137 14.50 16.05 22.54
CA MET A 137 15.45 15.20 21.84
C MET A 137 14.75 13.96 21.27
N SER A 138 13.92 13.27 22.06
CA SER A 138 13.17 12.07 21.60
C SER A 138 12.22 12.38 20.45
N LEU A 139 11.48 13.50 20.51
CA LEU A 139 10.65 13.95 19.40
C LEU A 139 11.49 14.27 18.15
N SER A 140 12.65 14.89 18.32
CA SER A 140 13.53 15.24 17.19
C SER A 140 14.22 14.01 16.59
N TRP A 141 14.51 13.01 17.42
CA TRP A 141 15.08 11.73 17.03
C TRP A 141 14.06 10.86 16.28
N SER A 142 12.77 10.95 16.63
CA SER A 142 11.68 10.28 15.89
C SER A 142 11.66 10.60 14.39
N ARG A 143 12.14 11.78 14.00
CA ARG A 143 12.24 12.19 12.60
C ARG A 143 13.47 11.65 11.87
N GLN A 144 14.49 11.23 12.62
CA GLN A 144 15.77 10.78 12.09
C GLN A 144 15.89 9.25 12.03
N THR A 145 15.10 8.52 12.82
CA THR A 145 15.18 7.06 12.93
C THR A 145 13.79 6.42 12.97
N TYR A 146 13.58 5.36 12.18
CA TYR A 146 12.29 4.64 12.03
C TYR A 146 12.13 3.45 13.02
N TRP A 147 12.68 3.54 14.22
CA TRP A 147 12.84 2.38 15.12
C TRP A 147 11.64 2.16 16.05
N GLY A 148 10.69 3.10 16.17
CA GLY A 148 9.48 2.98 17.00
C GLY A 148 9.71 3.19 18.50
N ILE A 149 10.95 3.08 18.96
CA ILE A 149 11.37 3.18 20.38
C ILE A 149 11.28 4.61 20.91
N GLU A 150 11.38 5.59 20.02
CA GLU A 150 11.32 7.02 20.32
C GLU A 150 10.02 7.45 21.03
N VAL A 151 8.91 6.72 20.82
CA VAL A 151 7.61 7.03 21.42
C VAL A 151 7.62 6.72 22.91
N ASP A 152 8.17 5.56 23.27
CA ASP A 152 8.27 5.12 24.66
C ASP A 152 9.20 6.03 25.47
N VAL A 153 10.33 6.43 24.86
CA VAL A 153 11.28 7.37 25.46
C VAL A 153 10.64 8.77 25.61
N LEU A 154 9.89 9.24 24.62
CA LEU A 154 9.18 10.52 24.68
C LEU A 154 8.12 10.52 25.79
N GLN A 155 7.31 9.46 25.84
CA GLN A 155 6.25 9.30 26.85
C GLN A 155 6.84 9.24 28.26
N TYR A 156 7.95 8.52 28.43
CA TYR A 156 8.66 8.45 29.70
C TYR A 156 9.12 9.82 30.20
N PHE A 157 9.85 10.59 29.38
CA PHE A 157 10.38 11.88 29.81
C PHE A 157 9.29 12.94 30.00
N CYS A 158 8.20 12.89 29.21
CA CYS A 158 7.01 13.72 29.45
C CYS A 158 6.35 13.38 30.80
N GLY A 159 6.17 12.09 31.10
CA GLY A 159 5.65 11.62 32.38
C GLY A 159 6.53 12.03 33.57
N SER A 160 7.84 11.87 33.44
CA SER A 160 8.83 12.30 34.44
C SER A 160 8.79 13.81 34.68
N LEU A 161 8.66 14.62 33.62
CA LEU A 161 8.53 16.07 33.73
C LEU A 161 7.26 16.47 34.49
N ILE A 162 6.12 15.86 34.16
CA ILE A 162 4.83 16.12 34.82
C ILE A 162 4.90 15.73 36.30
N LEU A 163 5.45 14.56 36.63
CA LEU A 163 5.63 14.10 38.00
C LEU A 163 6.55 15.03 38.81
N GLN A 164 7.65 15.50 38.22
CA GLN A 164 8.54 16.47 38.86
C GLN A 164 7.85 17.83 39.07
N LEU A 165 7.07 18.32 38.11
CA LEU A 165 6.31 19.57 38.26
C LEU A 165 5.21 19.46 39.33
N MET A 166 4.51 18.33 39.37
CA MET A 166 3.49 18.01 40.38
C MET A 166 4.07 18.03 41.79
N ARG A 167 5.26 17.44 41.99
CA ARG A 167 5.98 17.47 43.29
C ARG A 167 6.44 18.87 43.70
N ARG A 168 6.60 19.81 42.75
CA ARG A 168 7.02 21.20 43.05
C ARG A 168 5.84 22.09 43.44
N LYS A 169 4.82 22.18 42.59
CA LYS A 169 3.54 22.89 42.81
C LYS A 169 2.48 22.29 41.89
N LEU A 170 1.30 21.97 42.43
CA LEU A 170 0.23 21.33 41.66
C LEU A 170 -0.21 22.11 40.41
N TRP A 171 -0.21 23.44 40.43
CA TRP A 171 -0.56 24.25 39.26
C TRP A 171 0.47 24.16 38.11
N LEU A 172 1.73 23.82 38.42
CA LEU A 172 2.75 23.61 37.38
C LEU A 172 2.53 22.32 36.57
N THR A 173 1.70 21.39 37.06
CA THR A 173 1.26 20.21 36.30
C THR A 173 0.58 20.63 35.00
N ILE A 174 -0.17 21.74 35.00
CA ILE A 174 -0.82 22.28 33.79
C ILE A 174 0.23 22.70 32.77
N VAL A 175 1.31 23.36 33.21
CA VAL A 175 2.41 23.78 32.32
C VAL A 175 3.12 22.56 31.72
N GLY A 176 3.37 21.52 32.53
CA GLY A 176 3.96 20.27 32.07
C GLY A 176 3.06 19.50 31.08
N ALA A 177 1.76 19.47 31.35
CA ALA A 177 0.77 18.83 30.48
C ALA A 177 0.62 19.59 29.15
N ILE A 178 0.62 20.92 29.16
CA ILE A 178 0.59 21.74 27.94
C ILE A 178 1.86 21.50 27.12
N TYR A 179 3.04 21.52 27.74
CA TYR A 179 4.31 21.25 27.04
C TYR A 179 4.31 19.86 26.40
N SER A 180 3.95 18.83 27.18
CA SER A 180 3.89 17.44 26.69
C SER A 180 2.85 17.28 25.58
N GLY A 181 1.67 17.85 25.77
CA GLY A 181 0.60 17.86 24.77
C GLY A 181 1.02 18.55 23.47
N CYS A 182 1.77 19.65 23.54
CA CYS A 182 2.32 20.30 22.35
C CYS A 182 3.27 19.36 21.60
N LEU A 183 4.17 18.65 22.29
CA LEU A 183 5.08 17.69 21.66
C LEU A 183 4.33 16.53 20.97
N PHE A 184 3.29 16.00 21.61
CA PHE A 184 2.44 14.95 21.03
C PHE A 184 1.64 15.43 19.81
N LEU A 185 1.11 16.66 19.85
CA LEU A 185 0.36 17.25 18.74
C LEU A 185 1.25 17.67 17.57
N LEU A 186 2.50 18.03 17.85
CA LEU A 186 3.50 18.35 16.82
C LEU A 186 3.84 17.12 15.97
N ARG A 187 3.81 15.91 16.52
CA ARG A 187 4.24 14.69 15.81
C ARG A 187 3.39 14.38 14.55
N PRO A 188 2.05 14.22 14.61
CA PRO A 188 1.23 13.98 13.42
C PRO A 188 1.29 15.12 12.41
N PHE A 189 1.35 16.37 12.91
CA PHE A 189 1.44 17.55 12.05
C PHE A 189 2.72 17.60 11.22
N LEU A 190 3.85 17.19 11.82
CA LEU A 190 5.14 17.12 11.14
C LEU A 190 5.20 15.94 10.16
N ASP A 191 4.55 14.82 10.47
CA ASP A 191 4.46 13.66 9.57
C ASP A 191 3.65 13.99 8.31
N ALA A 192 2.48 14.62 8.47
CA ALA A 192 1.62 15.05 7.36
C ALA A 192 2.29 16.04 6.40
N GLN A 193 3.13 16.97 6.89
CA GLN A 193 3.83 17.93 6.02
C GLN A 193 5.01 17.31 5.27
N SER A 194 5.70 16.31 5.84
CA SER A 194 6.82 15.64 5.18
C SER A 194 6.43 14.83 3.95
N GLN A 195 5.24 14.20 3.97
CA GLN A 195 4.67 13.52 2.81
C GLN A 195 4.32 14.52 1.68
N SER A 196 3.78 15.70 2.03
CA SER A 196 3.38 16.71 1.04
C SER A 196 4.55 17.35 0.26
N GLN A 197 5.74 17.49 0.87
CA GLN A 197 6.92 18.07 0.21
C GLN A 197 7.59 17.10 -0.76
N SER A 198 7.65 15.82 -0.39
CA SER A 198 8.21 14.74 -1.22
C SER A 198 7.48 14.61 -2.55
N GLN A 199 6.15 14.76 -2.51
CA GLN A 199 5.27 14.73 -3.68
C GLN A 199 5.47 15.96 -4.59
N SER A 200 5.55 17.16 -3.99
CA SER A 200 5.76 18.41 -4.75
C SER A 200 7.11 18.49 -5.49
N GLN A 201 8.14 17.80 -4.99
CA GLN A 201 9.49 17.81 -5.58
C GLN A 201 9.63 16.77 -6.70
N GLN A 202 8.85 15.68 -6.65
CA GLN A 202 8.69 14.75 -7.77
C GLN A 202 7.87 15.38 -8.92
N ASP A 203 6.84 16.17 -8.61
CA ASP A 203 6.01 16.84 -9.62
C ASP A 203 6.74 17.93 -10.41
N ILE A 204 7.63 18.69 -9.75
CA ILE A 204 8.47 19.72 -10.42
C ILE A 204 9.51 19.06 -11.33
N SER A 205 10.04 17.90 -10.93
CA SER A 205 10.99 17.13 -11.73
C SER A 205 10.32 16.56 -13.00
N ARG A 206 9.10 15.99 -12.86
CA ARG A 206 8.28 15.52 -13.99
C ARG A 206 7.87 16.63 -14.96
N GLN A 207 7.54 17.82 -14.46
CA GLN A 207 7.21 18.97 -15.33
C GLN A 207 8.42 19.51 -16.11
N SER A 208 9.64 19.37 -15.57
CA SER A 208 10.85 19.80 -16.26
C SER A 208 11.23 18.86 -17.40
N GLU A 209 11.00 17.55 -17.25
CA GLU A 209 11.18 16.54 -18.30
C GLU A 209 10.15 16.70 -19.43
N LEU A 210 8.88 16.95 -19.10
CA LEU A 210 7.80 17.19 -20.09
C LEU A 210 7.99 18.45 -20.95
N ARG A 211 8.72 19.46 -20.46
CA ARG A 211 9.07 20.66 -21.25
C ARG A 211 10.23 20.43 -22.21
N SER A 212 11.12 19.47 -21.92
CA SER A 212 12.21 19.10 -22.83
C SER A 212 11.73 18.28 -24.04
N ILE A 213 10.65 17.51 -23.87
CA ILE A 213 10.08 16.65 -24.91
C ILE A 213 9.24 17.44 -25.95
N ARG A 214 8.80 18.68 -25.63
CA ARG A 214 7.90 19.45 -26.50
C ARG A 214 8.60 20.25 -27.61
N VAL A 215 9.94 20.22 -27.72
CA VAL A 215 10.67 21.05 -28.69
C VAL A 215 10.92 20.35 -30.04
N ASP A 216 10.85 19.02 -30.11
CA ASP A 216 11.09 18.28 -31.36
C ASP A 216 9.87 17.48 -31.79
N SER A 217 9.02 18.05 -32.66
CA SER A 217 8.36 17.34 -33.77
C SER A 217 7.56 18.30 -34.67
N PRO A 218 7.50 18.07 -36.01
CA PRO A 218 6.98 19.03 -36.97
C PRO A 218 5.48 18.86 -37.24
N SER A 219 4.83 19.97 -37.58
CA SER A 219 3.44 20.08 -38.03
C SER A 219 3.18 19.44 -39.41
N PRO A 220 1.99 18.89 -39.67
CA PRO A 220 1.46 18.76 -41.02
C PRO A 220 0.34 19.79 -41.29
N GLN A 221 0.44 20.45 -42.45
CA GLN A 221 -0.62 21.22 -43.10
C GLN A 221 -1.49 20.30 -43.98
N GLY A 222 -2.78 20.63 -44.15
CA GLY A 222 -3.53 20.23 -45.35
C GLY A 222 -5.01 19.85 -45.17
N ASN A 223 -5.88 20.86 -45.31
CA ASN A 223 -7.33 20.89 -45.61
C ASN A 223 -8.07 19.63 -46.11
N GLY A 224 -9.34 19.48 -45.64
CA GLY A 224 -10.47 19.32 -46.56
C GLY A 224 -11.61 18.36 -46.19
N VAL A 225 -12.78 18.96 -45.91
CA VAL A 225 -14.16 18.51 -46.25
C VAL A 225 -14.91 17.56 -45.29
N VAL A 226 -16.07 18.09 -44.90
CA VAL A 226 -17.16 17.51 -44.10
C VAL A 226 -17.98 16.52 -44.93
N GLN A 227 -18.28 15.34 -44.37
CA GLN A 227 -19.44 14.54 -44.78
C GLN A 227 -19.95 13.67 -43.62
N ILE A 228 -21.23 13.83 -43.30
CA ILE A 228 -22.03 12.92 -42.46
C ILE A 228 -22.70 11.92 -43.41
N PRO A 229 -22.84 10.64 -43.03
CA PRO A 229 -24.13 9.99 -43.24
C PRO A 229 -24.66 9.22 -42.02
N GLN A 230 -25.98 9.15 -41.98
CA GLN A 230 -26.84 8.38 -41.07
C GLN A 230 -26.88 6.90 -41.47
N SER A 231 -26.91 5.99 -40.49
CA SER A 231 -27.76 4.77 -40.52
C SER A 231 -27.83 4.10 -39.13
N GLN A 232 -28.66 4.66 -38.23
CA GLN A 232 -29.02 4.03 -36.94
C GLN A 232 -30.06 2.89 -37.10
N GLN A 233 -30.01 2.11 -38.18
CA GLN A 233 -30.92 0.97 -38.38
C GLN A 233 -30.19 -0.36 -38.62
N GLU A 234 -28.88 -0.34 -38.92
CA GLU A 234 -28.09 -1.57 -39.07
C GLU A 234 -27.50 -2.07 -37.72
N GLU A 235 -27.29 -1.18 -36.74
CA GLU A 235 -26.80 -1.58 -35.40
C GLU A 235 -27.88 -2.23 -34.51
N GLU A 236 -29.17 -1.96 -34.75
CA GLU A 236 -30.25 -2.50 -33.92
C GLU A 236 -30.70 -3.91 -34.35
N GLU A 237 -30.43 -4.29 -35.60
CA GLU A 237 -30.68 -5.65 -36.10
C GLU A 237 -29.55 -6.61 -35.70
N ALA A 238 -28.29 -6.16 -35.76
CA ALA A 238 -27.13 -6.94 -35.31
C ALA A 238 -27.17 -7.26 -33.80
N ALA A 239 -27.65 -6.31 -32.97
CA ALA A 239 -27.78 -6.53 -31.53
C ALA A 239 -28.90 -7.52 -31.14
N LYS A 240 -29.91 -7.72 -32.02
CA LYS A 240 -30.99 -8.70 -31.79
C LYS A 240 -30.61 -10.11 -32.19
N GLU A 241 -29.80 -10.28 -33.24
CA GLU A 241 -29.23 -11.57 -33.60
C GLU A 241 -28.22 -12.07 -32.56
N GLU A 242 -27.40 -11.17 -32.00
CA GLU A 242 -26.42 -11.53 -30.96
C GLU A 242 -27.09 -11.92 -29.62
N GLN A 243 -28.23 -11.31 -29.29
CA GLN A 243 -29.02 -11.70 -28.11
C GLN A 243 -29.81 -13.00 -28.30
N ALA A 244 -30.21 -13.35 -29.53
CA ALA A 244 -30.86 -14.63 -29.79
C ALA A 244 -29.87 -15.80 -29.71
N ALA A 245 -28.66 -15.62 -30.25
CA ALA A 245 -27.60 -16.63 -30.21
C ALA A 245 -27.04 -16.88 -28.79
N ALA A 246 -27.04 -15.86 -27.92
CA ALA A 246 -26.65 -16.01 -26.52
C ALA A 246 -27.67 -16.85 -25.73
N LYS A 247 -28.95 -16.79 -26.11
CA LYS A 247 -30.03 -17.48 -25.41
C LYS A 247 -30.15 -18.95 -25.81
N GLU A 248 -29.86 -19.30 -27.06
CA GLU A 248 -29.73 -20.70 -27.48
C GLU A 248 -28.54 -21.40 -26.81
N LYS A 249 -27.42 -20.68 -26.56
CA LYS A 249 -26.28 -21.24 -25.84
C LYS A 249 -26.54 -21.47 -24.35
N GLU A 250 -27.31 -20.60 -23.70
CA GLU A 250 -27.72 -20.79 -22.30
C GLU A 250 -28.65 -22.00 -22.15
N GLU A 251 -29.55 -22.24 -23.11
CA GLU A 251 -30.44 -23.42 -23.12
C GLU A 251 -29.68 -24.73 -23.46
N GLU A 252 -28.59 -24.67 -24.23
CA GLU A 252 -27.70 -25.82 -24.48
C GLU A 252 -26.85 -26.18 -23.25
N GLU A 253 -26.34 -25.18 -22.51
CA GLU A 253 -25.57 -25.38 -21.27
C GLU A 253 -26.44 -25.94 -20.12
N GLU A 254 -27.69 -25.48 -19.98
CA GLU A 254 -28.62 -26.05 -18.98
C GLU A 254 -29.00 -27.50 -19.31
N ALA A 255 -29.06 -27.88 -20.60
CA ALA A 255 -29.37 -29.25 -21.01
C ALA A 255 -28.17 -30.22 -20.83
N GLU A 256 -26.94 -29.74 -20.89
CA GLU A 256 -25.74 -30.52 -20.54
C GLU A 256 -25.60 -30.71 -19.02
N GLU A 257 -25.93 -29.69 -18.21
CA GLU A 257 -25.93 -29.81 -16.74
C GLU A 257 -27.00 -30.78 -16.20
N GLU A 258 -28.15 -30.92 -16.87
CA GLU A 258 -29.16 -31.92 -16.50
C GLU A 258 -28.73 -33.35 -16.85
N LYS A 259 -28.02 -33.56 -17.97
CA LYS A 259 -27.47 -34.88 -18.33
C LYS A 259 -26.34 -35.32 -17.40
N GLU A 260 -25.48 -34.39 -16.97
CA GLU A 260 -24.41 -34.69 -16.02
C GLU A 260 -24.92 -35.03 -14.61
N LYS A 261 -26.15 -34.63 -14.27
CA LYS A 261 -26.80 -35.01 -13.01
C LYS A 261 -27.45 -36.39 -13.09
N GLU A 262 -27.98 -36.78 -14.25
CA GLU A 262 -28.53 -38.13 -14.44
C GLU A 262 -27.42 -39.20 -14.48
N GLU A 263 -26.24 -38.93 -15.06
CA GLU A 263 -25.10 -39.88 -15.02
C GLU A 263 -24.51 -40.06 -13.62
N LYS A 264 -24.54 -39.03 -12.77
CA LYS A 264 -24.05 -39.10 -11.38
C LYS A 264 -24.99 -39.82 -10.41
N GLU A 265 -26.27 -40.00 -10.76
CA GLU A 265 -27.20 -40.81 -9.98
C GLU A 265 -27.15 -42.31 -10.35
N GLU A 266 -26.62 -42.68 -11.52
CA GLU A 266 -26.40 -44.08 -11.91
C GLU A 266 -25.12 -44.69 -11.29
N GLU A 267 -24.04 -43.90 -11.12
CA GLU A 267 -22.78 -44.40 -10.52
C GLU A 267 -22.83 -44.58 -8.99
N ALA A 268 -23.84 -44.03 -8.30
CA ALA A 268 -23.99 -44.17 -6.84
C ALA A 268 -24.74 -45.46 -6.42
N GLY A 269 -25.13 -46.31 -7.38
CA GLY A 269 -25.99 -47.47 -7.16
C GLY A 269 -25.29 -48.83 -7.05
N GLU A 270 -23.99 -48.93 -7.29
CA GLU A 270 -23.28 -50.22 -7.33
C GLU A 270 -22.01 -50.20 -6.46
N GLU A 271 -22.15 -50.11 -5.13
CA GLU A 271 -21.05 -50.44 -4.20
C GLU A 271 -21.58 -50.80 -2.80
N GLU A 272 -22.40 -51.84 -2.69
CA GLU A 272 -22.54 -52.61 -1.45
C GLU A 272 -22.86 -54.07 -1.79
N GLU A 273 -21.85 -54.94 -1.88
CA GLU A 273 -21.94 -56.34 -1.42
C GLU A 273 -20.57 -57.05 -1.45
N GLU A 274 -20.30 -57.81 -0.38
CA GLU A 274 -19.30 -58.87 -0.21
C GLU A 274 -17.87 -58.51 0.28
N GLU A 275 -17.71 -58.46 1.61
CA GLU A 275 -16.53 -59.04 2.29
C GLU A 275 -16.99 -60.20 3.18
N ASP A 276 -16.67 -61.43 2.77
CA ASP A 276 -16.32 -62.54 3.67
C ASP A 276 -15.81 -63.71 2.81
N VAL A 277 -14.56 -64.13 3.04
CA VAL A 277 -14.07 -65.53 3.15
C VAL A 277 -12.55 -65.59 2.91
N GLU A 278 -11.85 -66.06 3.95
CA GLU A 278 -10.45 -66.48 3.92
C GLU A 278 -10.19 -67.65 2.93
N GLY A 279 -9.04 -67.62 2.26
CA GLY A 279 -8.21 -68.82 2.15
C GLY A 279 -7.52 -69.13 0.81
N ARG A 280 -6.19 -69.32 0.93
CA ARG A 280 -5.28 -70.17 0.15
C ARG A 280 -4.67 -69.66 -1.17
N ASP A 281 -3.37 -69.36 -1.06
CA ASP A 281 -2.24 -70.08 -1.68
C ASP A 281 -2.36 -70.50 -3.16
N SER A 282 -1.62 -69.81 -4.03
CA SER A 282 -0.67 -70.38 -5.01
C SER A 282 -0.33 -69.38 -6.12
N GLY A 283 0.94 -69.31 -6.53
CA GLY A 283 1.33 -68.78 -7.84
C GLY A 283 2.47 -67.76 -7.87
N GLU A 284 3.59 -68.08 -7.22
CA GLU A 284 4.89 -67.43 -7.45
C GLU A 284 5.57 -68.20 -8.60
N GLU A 285 5.48 -67.68 -9.83
CA GLU A 285 6.33 -68.02 -11.00
C GLU A 285 5.85 -67.18 -12.21
N ALA A 286 6.00 -65.86 -12.12
CA ALA A 286 5.90 -64.94 -13.27
C ALA A 286 6.57 -63.57 -13.03
N ALA A 287 7.17 -63.33 -11.85
CA ALA A 287 7.73 -62.04 -11.46
C ALA A 287 9.27 -61.96 -11.55
N GLU A 288 9.96 -63.05 -11.86
CA GLU A 288 11.43 -63.08 -11.87
C GLU A 288 12.07 -62.64 -13.20
N GLU A 289 11.28 -62.39 -14.26
CA GLU A 289 11.81 -61.81 -15.51
C GLU A 289 11.64 -60.27 -15.60
N GLU A 290 10.82 -59.64 -14.74
CA GLU A 290 10.70 -58.17 -14.65
C GLU A 290 11.62 -57.54 -13.58
N GLU A 291 12.03 -58.29 -12.55
CA GLU A 291 12.95 -57.78 -11.51
C GLU A 291 14.43 -57.72 -11.95
N GLU A 292 14.85 -58.49 -12.96
CA GLU A 292 16.23 -58.41 -13.47
C GLU A 292 16.48 -57.18 -14.37
N GLU A 293 15.45 -56.57 -14.97
CA GLU A 293 15.59 -55.28 -15.69
C GLU A 293 15.57 -54.05 -14.75
N GLU A 294 14.97 -54.14 -13.55
CA GLU A 294 14.94 -53.04 -12.58
C GLU A 294 16.23 -52.90 -11.76
N GLU A 295 16.99 -53.98 -11.50
CA GLU A 295 18.25 -53.89 -10.77
C GLU A 295 19.41 -53.30 -11.62
N GLU A 296 19.40 -53.47 -12.95
CA GLU A 296 20.41 -52.86 -13.83
C GLU A 296 20.16 -51.35 -14.01
N ASN A 297 18.90 -50.91 -14.00
CA ASN A 297 18.50 -49.51 -14.18
C ASN A 297 18.71 -48.63 -12.93
N ARG A 298 18.75 -49.22 -11.73
CA ARG A 298 19.14 -48.51 -10.47
C ARG A 298 20.55 -47.92 -10.52
N GLY A 299 21.45 -48.54 -11.27
CA GLY A 299 22.83 -48.09 -11.45
C GLY A 299 22.92 -46.79 -12.26
N ASP A 300 22.16 -46.67 -13.35
CA ASP A 300 22.23 -45.53 -14.28
C ASP A 300 21.44 -44.32 -13.77
N SER A 301 20.28 -44.55 -13.14
CA SER A 301 19.51 -43.52 -12.41
C SER A 301 20.34 -42.84 -11.30
N GLY A 302 21.07 -43.63 -10.50
CA GLY A 302 21.94 -43.10 -9.45
C GLY A 302 23.07 -42.22 -9.99
N VAL A 303 23.66 -42.60 -11.12
CA VAL A 303 24.71 -41.83 -11.81
C VAL A 303 24.14 -40.55 -12.42
N GLY A 304 22.97 -40.62 -13.05
CA GLY A 304 22.24 -39.46 -13.58
C GLY A 304 21.97 -38.41 -12.48
N MET A 305 21.54 -38.84 -11.30
CA MET A 305 21.18 -37.94 -10.20
C MET A 305 22.41 -37.25 -9.58
N VAL A 306 23.56 -37.93 -9.56
CA VAL A 306 24.85 -37.31 -9.18
C VAL A 306 25.25 -36.26 -10.20
N ARG A 307 25.15 -36.57 -11.50
CA ARG A 307 25.44 -35.63 -12.59
C ARG A 307 24.52 -34.41 -12.55
N LEU A 308 23.24 -34.59 -12.25
CA LEU A 308 22.27 -33.50 -12.11
C LEU A 308 22.73 -32.50 -11.04
N ARG A 309 23.08 -33.00 -9.85
CA ARG A 309 23.58 -32.17 -8.76
C ARG A 309 24.90 -31.47 -9.07
N GLU A 310 25.78 -32.11 -9.84
CA GLU A 310 27.03 -31.50 -10.29
C GLU A 310 26.76 -30.35 -11.28
N CYS A 311 25.92 -30.59 -12.29
CA CYS A 311 25.52 -29.58 -13.26
C CYS A 311 24.83 -28.38 -12.59
N ILE A 312 23.96 -28.62 -11.61
CA ILE A 312 23.33 -27.55 -10.82
C ILE A 312 24.39 -26.75 -10.05
N ARG A 313 25.38 -27.40 -9.41
CA ARG A 313 26.48 -26.69 -8.71
C ARG A 313 27.33 -25.83 -9.64
N GLU A 314 27.55 -26.26 -10.87
CA GLU A 314 28.23 -25.46 -11.89
C GLU A 314 27.41 -24.20 -12.22
N LEU A 315 26.10 -24.38 -12.46
CA LEU A 315 25.16 -23.27 -12.74
C LEU A 315 25.01 -22.33 -11.54
N GLU A 316 25.11 -22.84 -10.31
CA GLU A 316 25.11 -22.03 -9.09
C GLU A 316 26.28 -21.03 -9.01
N ARG A 317 27.39 -21.28 -9.71
CA ARG A 317 28.50 -20.30 -9.77
C ARG A 317 28.13 -19.05 -10.55
N GLU A 318 27.27 -19.19 -11.55
CA GLU A 318 26.75 -18.07 -12.34
C GLU A 318 25.55 -17.38 -11.68
N LYS A 319 25.01 -17.95 -10.59
CA LYS A 319 23.80 -17.48 -9.89
C LYS A 319 23.87 -15.99 -9.54
N GLN A 320 24.98 -15.54 -8.96
CA GLN A 320 25.11 -14.14 -8.52
C GLN A 320 25.13 -13.16 -9.70
N THR A 321 25.82 -13.50 -10.78
CA THR A 321 25.83 -12.71 -12.03
C THR A 321 24.43 -12.60 -12.61
N LEU A 322 23.70 -13.72 -12.63
CA LEU A 322 22.34 -13.80 -13.12
C LEU A 322 21.37 -12.95 -12.28
N ILE A 323 21.43 -13.06 -10.95
CA ILE A 323 20.61 -12.26 -10.03
C ILE A 323 20.88 -10.76 -10.23
N ILE A 324 22.14 -10.35 -10.42
CA ILE A 324 22.48 -8.96 -10.68
C ILE A 324 21.81 -8.47 -11.96
N ARG A 325 21.95 -9.21 -13.06
CA ARG A 325 21.32 -8.87 -14.35
C ARG A 325 19.80 -8.80 -14.27
N VAL A 326 19.16 -9.79 -13.66
CA VAL A 326 17.71 -9.79 -13.43
C VAL A 326 17.29 -8.56 -12.62
N SER A 327 18.03 -8.24 -11.55
CA SER A 327 17.71 -7.08 -10.70
C SER A 327 17.90 -5.73 -11.41
N GLU A 328 18.83 -5.64 -12.35
CA GLU A 328 19.03 -4.45 -13.19
C GLU A 328 17.89 -4.29 -14.18
N HIS A 329 17.55 -5.37 -14.89
CA HIS A 329 16.42 -5.39 -15.83
C HIS A 329 15.09 -5.05 -15.14
N VAL A 330 14.82 -5.66 -13.98
CA VAL A 330 13.62 -5.35 -13.17
C VAL A 330 13.55 -3.87 -12.80
N ARG A 331 14.68 -3.28 -12.39
CA ARG A 331 14.73 -1.86 -12.02
C ARG A 331 14.45 -0.94 -13.20
N GLU A 332 14.93 -1.29 -14.40
CA GLU A 332 14.70 -0.53 -15.62
C GLU A 332 13.27 -0.71 -16.15
N HIS A 333 12.72 -1.92 -16.03
CA HIS A 333 11.33 -2.23 -16.37
C HIS A 333 10.35 -1.44 -15.50
N LEU A 334 10.55 -1.43 -14.17
CA LEU A 334 9.71 -0.66 -13.24
C LEU A 334 9.81 0.86 -13.46
N ARG A 335 10.93 1.35 -14.02
CA ARG A 335 11.07 2.75 -14.45
C ARG A 335 10.37 3.06 -15.79
N GLY A 336 9.78 2.05 -16.43
CA GLY A 336 9.17 2.18 -17.75
C GLY A 336 10.17 2.35 -18.89
N SER A 337 11.45 2.04 -18.66
CA SER A 337 12.54 2.27 -19.62
C SER A 337 12.72 1.12 -20.61
N LEU A 338 12.29 -0.09 -20.23
CA LEU A 338 12.50 -1.33 -21.01
C LEU A 338 11.26 -2.24 -20.94
N GLY A 339 10.99 -2.95 -22.04
CA GLY A 339 9.98 -4.00 -22.09
C GLY A 339 10.38 -5.25 -21.28
N PRO A 340 9.45 -6.19 -21.05
CA PRO A 340 9.80 -7.46 -20.44
C PRO A 340 10.71 -8.26 -21.38
N ASP A 341 11.86 -8.69 -20.88
CA ASP A 341 12.77 -9.59 -21.59
C ASP A 341 12.56 -11.01 -21.05
N ILE A 342 11.94 -11.84 -21.87
CA ILE A 342 11.59 -13.23 -21.54
C ILE A 342 12.73 -14.22 -21.82
N ASN A 343 13.84 -13.76 -22.41
CA ASN A 343 15.04 -14.57 -22.69
C ASN A 343 16.21 -14.29 -21.74
N LEU A 344 16.09 -13.26 -20.90
CA LEU A 344 17.14 -12.78 -20.00
C LEU A 344 17.92 -13.89 -19.28
N VAL A 345 17.21 -14.87 -18.73
CA VAL A 345 17.84 -15.99 -18.01
C VAL A 345 18.57 -16.94 -18.94
N SER A 346 17.93 -17.34 -20.04
CA SER A 346 18.50 -18.26 -21.03
C SER A 346 19.70 -17.67 -21.77
N ASP A 347 19.71 -16.36 -22.02
CA ASP A 347 20.79 -15.65 -22.71
C ASP A 347 22.00 -15.40 -21.80
N THR A 348 21.79 -15.37 -20.48
CA THR A 348 22.85 -15.13 -19.50
C THR A 348 23.54 -16.43 -19.09
N LEU A 349 22.81 -17.54 -19.01
CA LEU A 349 23.38 -18.82 -18.65
C LEU A 349 24.17 -19.44 -19.81
N PRO A 350 25.31 -20.11 -19.54
CA PRO A 350 26.08 -20.77 -20.60
C PRO A 350 25.27 -21.86 -21.30
N ALA A 351 25.08 -21.75 -22.62
CA ALA A 351 24.31 -22.71 -23.41
C ALA A 351 24.83 -24.15 -23.28
N ARG A 352 26.15 -24.32 -23.10
CA ARG A 352 26.76 -25.62 -22.83
C ARG A 352 26.17 -26.28 -21.57
N LEU A 353 26.05 -25.53 -20.47
CA LEU A 353 25.55 -26.05 -19.20
C LEU A 353 24.04 -26.34 -19.27
N ILE A 354 23.27 -25.52 -19.99
CA ILE A 354 21.85 -25.81 -20.21
C ILE A 354 21.67 -27.11 -21.00
N ASN A 355 22.47 -27.32 -22.04
CA ASN A 355 22.40 -28.55 -22.84
C ASN A 355 22.85 -29.79 -22.03
N GLU A 356 23.85 -29.64 -21.17
CA GLU A 356 24.30 -30.70 -20.26
C GLU A 356 23.23 -31.05 -19.21
N LEU A 357 22.55 -30.03 -18.68
CA LEU A 357 21.40 -30.19 -17.80
C LEU A 357 20.27 -30.93 -18.52
N HIS A 358 19.90 -30.50 -19.73
CA HIS A 358 18.87 -31.17 -20.54
C HIS A 358 19.18 -32.64 -20.80
N ASN A 359 20.40 -32.96 -21.23
CA ASN A 359 20.80 -34.36 -21.49
C ASN A 359 20.71 -35.22 -20.23
N THR A 360 21.06 -34.65 -19.07
CA THR A 360 21.00 -35.36 -17.78
C THR A 360 19.55 -35.59 -17.35
N VAL A 361 18.70 -34.57 -17.50
CA VAL A 361 17.26 -34.67 -17.23
C VAL A 361 16.62 -35.71 -18.14
N MET A 362 16.94 -35.73 -19.43
CA MET A 362 16.43 -36.72 -20.38
C MET A 362 16.70 -38.16 -19.93
N VAL A 363 17.96 -38.48 -19.56
CA VAL A 363 18.32 -39.81 -19.03
C VAL A 363 17.54 -40.13 -17.76
N LEU A 364 17.37 -39.15 -16.86
CA LEU A 364 16.66 -39.35 -15.60
C LEU A 364 15.15 -39.55 -15.77
N VAL A 365 14.53 -38.87 -16.73
CA VAL A 365 13.10 -39.00 -17.03
C VAL A 365 12.82 -40.33 -17.73
N GLU A 366 13.68 -40.74 -18.66
CA GLU A 366 13.57 -42.03 -19.36
C GLU A 366 13.82 -43.24 -18.45
N ALA A 367 14.55 -43.07 -17.34
CA ALA A 367 14.83 -44.12 -16.37
C ALA A 367 13.60 -44.56 -15.53
N GLY A 368 12.50 -43.80 -15.57
CA GLY A 368 11.22 -44.17 -14.93
C GLY A 368 10.63 -43.10 -14.02
N ALA A 369 9.38 -43.30 -13.61
CA ALA A 369 8.55 -42.29 -12.93
C ALA A 369 9.12 -41.82 -11.57
N GLU A 370 9.75 -42.70 -10.79
CA GLU A 370 10.38 -42.32 -9.52
C GLU A 370 11.61 -41.42 -9.74
N SER A 371 12.42 -41.74 -10.76
CA SER A 371 13.59 -40.95 -11.15
C SER A 371 13.19 -39.58 -11.71
N GLU A 372 12.16 -39.54 -12.57
CA GLU A 372 11.56 -38.31 -13.08
C GLU A 372 11.12 -37.39 -11.94
N LYS A 373 10.34 -37.91 -10.98
CA LYS A 373 9.84 -37.13 -9.84
C LYS A 373 10.99 -36.55 -9.01
N ASN A 374 11.98 -37.37 -8.65
CA ASN A 374 13.14 -36.91 -7.90
C ASN A 374 13.95 -35.84 -8.66
N CYS A 375 14.05 -35.97 -9.98
CA CYS A 375 14.71 -35.00 -10.84
C CYS A 375 13.98 -33.65 -10.81
N CYS A 376 12.65 -33.67 -10.96
CA CYS A 376 11.80 -32.49 -10.84
C CYS A 376 11.95 -31.81 -9.48
N ASP A 377 11.91 -32.57 -8.37
CA ASP A 377 12.03 -32.02 -7.02
C ASP A 377 13.36 -31.27 -6.81
N VAL A 378 14.48 -31.87 -7.25
CA VAL A 378 15.82 -31.27 -7.13
C VAL A 378 15.94 -30.01 -7.99
N TYR A 379 15.46 -30.07 -9.24
CA TYR A 379 15.46 -28.92 -10.15
C TYR A 379 14.57 -27.78 -9.61
N SER A 380 13.33 -28.09 -9.23
CA SER A 380 12.35 -27.14 -8.73
C SER A 380 12.81 -26.46 -7.45
N SER A 381 13.43 -27.20 -6.52
CA SER A 381 14.00 -26.63 -5.29
C SER A 381 15.08 -25.58 -5.59
N TRP A 382 16.01 -25.88 -6.49
CA TRP A 382 17.08 -24.97 -6.89
C TRP A 382 16.54 -23.69 -7.54
N ARG A 383 15.58 -23.83 -8.48
CA ARG A 383 14.97 -22.70 -9.17
C ARG A 383 14.09 -21.85 -8.27
N ARG A 384 13.35 -22.46 -7.34
CA ARG A 384 12.56 -21.75 -6.32
C ARG A 384 13.44 -20.86 -5.46
N GLN A 385 14.58 -21.38 -4.98
CA GLN A 385 15.56 -20.58 -4.21
C GLN A 385 16.11 -19.40 -5.03
N PHE A 386 16.35 -19.58 -6.33
CA PHE A 386 16.77 -18.51 -7.21
C PHE A 386 15.72 -17.40 -7.34
N LEU A 387 14.44 -17.74 -7.51
CA LEU A 387 13.35 -16.76 -7.60
C LEU A 387 13.22 -15.95 -6.29
N GLU A 388 13.33 -16.62 -5.13
CA GLU A 388 13.32 -15.95 -3.83
C GLU A 388 14.47 -14.95 -3.68
N GLU A 389 15.69 -15.34 -4.10
CA GLU A 389 16.86 -14.47 -4.02
C GLU A 389 16.75 -13.27 -5.00
N CYS A 390 16.14 -13.46 -6.16
CA CYS A 390 15.81 -12.36 -7.08
C CYS A 390 14.85 -11.36 -6.45
N LEU A 391 13.78 -11.82 -5.82
CA LEU A 391 12.82 -10.97 -5.11
C LEU A 391 13.47 -10.24 -3.93
N LEU A 392 14.31 -10.92 -3.15
CA LEU A 392 15.07 -10.33 -2.06
C LEU A 392 15.99 -9.21 -2.58
N ARG A 393 16.72 -9.45 -3.67
CA ARG A 393 17.65 -8.47 -4.25
C ARG A 393 16.94 -7.24 -4.79
N CYS A 394 15.70 -7.41 -5.27
CA CYS A 394 14.84 -6.35 -5.76
C CYS A 394 14.08 -5.62 -4.65
N GLU A 395 14.22 -6.03 -3.38
CA GLU A 395 13.47 -5.48 -2.23
C GLU A 395 11.95 -5.72 -2.33
N LEU A 396 11.56 -6.85 -2.95
CA LEU A 396 10.19 -7.23 -3.31
C LEU A 396 9.69 -8.48 -2.54
N GLN A 397 10.43 -8.94 -1.52
CA GLN A 397 10.10 -10.17 -0.78
C GLN A 397 8.90 -10.00 0.17
N GLU A 398 8.80 -8.84 0.84
CA GLU A 398 7.69 -8.52 1.73
C GLU A 398 6.60 -7.79 0.95
N ILE A 399 5.53 -8.51 0.62
CA ILE A 399 4.40 -7.99 -0.14
C ILE A 399 3.53 -7.13 0.79
N ASN A 400 3.33 -5.87 0.40
CA ASN A 400 2.49 -4.90 1.07
C ASN A 400 1.64 -4.12 0.04
N SER A 401 0.77 -3.24 0.51
CA SER A 401 -0.16 -2.51 -0.37
C SER A 401 0.51 -1.52 -1.30
N GLU A 402 1.74 -1.09 -1.00
CA GLU A 402 2.48 -0.11 -1.79
C GLU A 402 3.30 -0.76 -2.90
N ASN A 403 3.77 -2.00 -2.70
CA ASN A 403 4.62 -2.70 -3.66
C ASN A 403 3.94 -3.88 -4.36
N TRP A 404 2.75 -4.34 -3.94
CA TRP A 404 2.11 -5.53 -4.53
C TRP A 404 1.97 -5.45 -6.05
N ILE A 405 1.60 -4.29 -6.59
CA ILE A 405 1.49 -4.08 -8.05
C ILE A 405 2.84 -4.31 -8.72
N ASP A 406 3.92 -3.77 -8.16
CA ASP A 406 5.28 -3.94 -8.68
C ASP A 406 5.73 -5.41 -8.58
N VAL A 407 5.51 -6.06 -7.44
CA VAL A 407 5.84 -7.49 -7.23
C VAL A 407 5.09 -8.33 -8.26
N CYS A 408 3.78 -8.16 -8.37
CA CYS A 408 2.94 -8.93 -9.28
C CYS A 408 3.35 -8.68 -10.75
N THR A 409 3.64 -7.42 -11.11
CA THR A 409 4.12 -7.05 -12.45
C THR A 409 5.43 -7.73 -12.78
N VAL A 410 6.43 -7.67 -11.89
CA VAL A 410 7.73 -8.31 -12.08
C VAL A 410 7.59 -9.83 -12.19
N THR A 411 6.79 -10.44 -11.32
CA THR A 411 6.59 -11.88 -11.32
C THR A 411 5.93 -12.35 -12.62
N VAL A 412 4.80 -11.76 -13.00
CA VAL A 412 4.00 -12.19 -14.17
C VAL A 412 4.69 -11.82 -15.50
N ARG A 413 5.42 -10.71 -15.56
CA ARG A 413 5.99 -10.22 -16.83
C ARG A 413 7.47 -10.56 -17.05
N ILE A 414 8.22 -10.86 -16.00
CA ILE A 414 9.66 -11.12 -16.10
C ILE A 414 9.99 -12.50 -15.55
N LEU A 415 9.74 -12.76 -14.27
CA LEU A 415 10.26 -13.96 -13.61
C LEU A 415 9.61 -15.24 -14.14
N PHE A 416 8.28 -15.33 -14.13
CA PHE A 416 7.58 -16.53 -14.59
C PHE A 416 7.79 -16.82 -16.09
N PRO A 417 7.74 -15.84 -17.01
CA PRO A 417 8.06 -16.11 -18.40
C PRO A 417 9.49 -16.63 -18.63
N ASN A 418 10.48 -16.10 -17.90
CA ASN A 418 11.85 -16.60 -17.98
C ASN A 418 11.97 -18.02 -17.42
N GLU A 419 11.28 -18.32 -16.32
CA GLU A 419 11.28 -19.67 -15.75
C GLU A 419 10.59 -20.66 -16.68
N ARG A 420 9.46 -20.28 -17.26
CA ARG A 420 8.74 -21.09 -18.25
C ARG A 420 9.66 -21.47 -19.41
N ARG A 421 10.36 -20.49 -19.99
CA ARG A 421 11.31 -20.75 -21.07
C ARG A 421 12.47 -21.65 -20.67
N LEU A 422 12.96 -21.53 -19.43
CA LEU A 422 14.02 -22.39 -18.94
C LEU A 422 13.52 -23.83 -18.75
N CYS A 423 12.33 -24.02 -18.15
CA CYS A 423 11.69 -25.33 -18.03
C CYS A 423 11.48 -25.98 -19.40
N ASP A 424 10.90 -25.26 -20.36
CA ASP A 424 10.64 -25.78 -21.72
C ASP A 424 11.95 -26.21 -22.42
N ARG A 425 13.08 -25.54 -22.11
CA ARG A 425 14.40 -25.86 -22.67
C ARG A 425 15.09 -27.02 -21.97
N VAL A 426 14.96 -27.12 -20.64
CA VAL A 426 15.57 -28.19 -19.85
C VAL A 426 14.83 -29.53 -20.05
N PHE A 427 13.50 -29.48 -20.08
CA PHE A 427 12.63 -30.65 -20.25
C PHE A 427 12.13 -30.78 -21.71
N GLN A 428 12.93 -30.31 -22.67
CA GLN A 428 12.56 -30.37 -24.08
C GLN A 428 12.23 -31.82 -24.48
N GLY A 429 11.03 -32.04 -25.06
CA GLY A 429 10.53 -33.37 -25.39
C GLY A 429 9.60 -34.00 -24.34
N PHE A 430 9.56 -33.45 -23.12
CA PHE A 430 8.74 -33.92 -22.00
C PHE A 430 7.85 -32.78 -21.46
N SER A 431 6.81 -32.41 -22.21
CA SER A 431 5.99 -31.23 -21.90
C SER A 431 5.23 -31.33 -20.57
N SER A 432 4.75 -32.52 -20.20
CA SER A 432 4.09 -32.77 -18.91
C SER A 432 5.02 -32.52 -17.74
N THR A 433 6.26 -33.03 -17.82
CA THR A 433 7.30 -32.86 -16.81
C THR A 433 7.75 -31.39 -16.69
N ALA A 434 7.82 -30.69 -17.83
CA ALA A 434 8.09 -29.25 -17.87
C ALA A 434 6.98 -28.44 -17.17
N ASP A 435 5.72 -28.75 -17.47
CA ASP A 435 4.55 -28.11 -16.86
C ASP A 435 4.50 -28.38 -15.34
N PHE A 436 4.75 -29.61 -14.93
CA PHE A 436 4.83 -30.01 -13.53
C PHE A 436 5.90 -29.20 -12.78
N SER A 437 7.14 -29.21 -13.29
CA SER A 437 8.26 -28.50 -12.67
C SER A 437 8.04 -26.99 -12.61
N PHE A 438 7.54 -26.39 -13.69
CA PHE A 438 7.20 -24.96 -13.70
C PHE A 438 6.15 -24.60 -12.63
N THR A 439 5.10 -25.42 -12.54
CA THR A 439 4.03 -25.22 -11.55
C THR A 439 4.58 -25.30 -10.13
N GLU A 440 5.33 -26.36 -9.82
CA GLU A 440 6.03 -26.58 -8.54
C GLU A 440 6.92 -25.38 -8.15
N ILE A 441 7.62 -24.78 -9.11
CA ILE A 441 8.51 -23.63 -8.83
C ILE A 441 7.71 -22.37 -8.48
N CYS A 442 6.61 -22.13 -9.18
CA CYS A 442 5.87 -20.86 -9.14
C CYS A 442 4.71 -20.84 -8.14
N GLU A 443 4.27 -22.00 -7.66
CA GLU A 443 3.06 -22.16 -6.84
C GLU A 443 3.07 -21.30 -5.57
N ASP A 444 4.10 -21.41 -4.71
CA ASP A 444 4.15 -20.66 -3.44
C ASP A 444 4.08 -19.14 -3.65
N LEU A 445 4.83 -18.63 -4.64
CA LEU A 445 4.82 -17.21 -4.95
C LEU A 445 3.47 -16.77 -5.52
N THR A 446 2.84 -17.61 -6.34
CA THR A 446 1.51 -17.35 -6.91
C THR A 446 0.46 -17.28 -5.81
N LEU A 447 0.43 -18.29 -4.94
CA LEU A 447 -0.46 -18.32 -3.78
C LEU A 447 -0.21 -17.14 -2.85
N ARG A 448 1.06 -16.76 -2.60
CA ARG A 448 1.39 -15.59 -1.78
C ARG A 448 0.85 -14.29 -2.39
N LEU A 449 0.96 -14.11 -3.71
CA LEU A 449 0.44 -12.93 -4.43
C LEU A 449 -1.09 -12.86 -4.37
N LEU A 450 -1.78 -13.98 -4.57
CA LEU A 450 -3.24 -14.05 -4.55
C LEU A 450 -3.81 -13.93 -3.13
N ASN A 451 -3.20 -14.61 -2.15
CA ASN A 451 -3.58 -14.52 -0.75
C ASN A 451 -3.40 -13.10 -0.19
N PHE A 452 -2.35 -12.38 -0.63
CA PHE A 452 -2.22 -10.98 -0.27
C PHE A 452 -3.45 -10.17 -0.69
N VAL A 453 -3.91 -10.32 -1.94
CA VAL A 453 -5.10 -9.63 -2.46
C VAL A 453 -6.35 -10.01 -1.67
N THR A 454 -6.55 -11.31 -1.45
CA THR A 454 -7.70 -11.83 -0.68
C THR A 454 -7.74 -11.27 0.75
N ASN A 455 -6.60 -11.26 1.43
CA ASN A 455 -6.47 -10.73 2.79
C ASN A 455 -6.64 -9.21 2.82
N PHE A 456 -6.03 -8.51 1.85
CA PHE A 456 -6.12 -7.06 1.71
C PHE A 456 -7.56 -6.60 1.45
N ALA A 457 -8.28 -7.29 0.58
CA ALA A 457 -9.68 -7.02 0.28
C ALA A 457 -10.59 -7.27 1.50
N SER A 458 -10.24 -8.26 2.33
CA SER A 458 -11.01 -8.63 3.52
C SER A 458 -10.71 -7.75 4.75
N ALA A 459 -9.61 -6.97 4.72
CA ALA A 459 -9.21 -6.13 5.83
C ALA A 459 -10.17 -4.94 6.03
N ARG A 460 -10.61 -4.72 7.28
CA ARG A 460 -11.45 -3.57 7.63
C ARG A 460 -10.63 -2.28 7.54
N GLY A 461 -11.09 -1.34 6.71
CA GLY A 461 -10.45 -0.02 6.58
C GLY A 461 -9.43 0.07 5.45
N SER A 462 -9.37 -0.90 4.54
CA SER A 462 -8.57 -0.78 3.31
C SER A 462 -8.91 0.51 2.58
N HIS A 463 -7.88 1.31 2.30
CA HIS A 463 -8.05 2.58 1.61
C HIS A 463 -8.65 2.33 0.23
N VAL A 464 -9.68 3.11 -0.09
CA VAL A 464 -10.44 3.01 -1.33
C VAL A 464 -9.53 3.06 -2.57
N GLY A 465 -8.57 3.97 -2.59
CA GLY A 465 -7.60 4.08 -3.69
C GLY A 465 -6.83 2.77 -3.94
N ASN A 466 -6.26 2.18 -2.88
CA ASN A 466 -5.48 0.96 -2.99
C ASN A 466 -6.31 -0.24 -3.50
N VAL A 467 -7.60 -0.35 -3.11
CA VAL A 467 -8.48 -1.42 -3.62
C VAL A 467 -8.72 -1.25 -5.11
N VAL A 468 -8.90 -0.02 -5.57
CA VAL A 468 -9.14 0.30 -6.98
C VAL A 468 -7.89 0.05 -7.82
N ASP A 469 -6.73 0.50 -7.34
CA ASP A 469 -5.45 0.27 -8.02
C ASP A 469 -5.17 -1.25 -8.14
N CYS A 470 -5.47 -2.04 -7.10
CA CYS A 470 -5.39 -3.49 -7.16
C CYS A 470 -6.37 -4.10 -8.19
N ILE A 471 -7.61 -3.62 -8.28
CA ILE A 471 -8.59 -4.09 -9.27
C ILE A 471 -8.09 -3.82 -10.70
N GLU A 472 -7.62 -2.60 -10.97
CA GLU A 472 -7.10 -2.22 -12.29
C GLU A 472 -5.89 -3.08 -12.65
N ALA A 473 -4.91 -3.19 -11.74
CA ALA A 473 -3.74 -4.03 -11.95
C ALA A 473 -4.11 -5.51 -12.15
N SER A 474 -5.03 -6.07 -11.34
CA SER A 474 -5.52 -7.45 -11.48
C SER A 474 -6.15 -7.71 -12.85
N ASN A 475 -6.92 -6.78 -13.41
CA ASN A 475 -7.53 -6.95 -14.73
C ASN A 475 -6.49 -7.14 -15.85
N HIS A 476 -5.29 -6.58 -15.68
CA HIS A 476 -4.20 -6.69 -16.66
C HIS A 476 -3.22 -7.82 -16.34
N LEU A 477 -3.05 -8.17 -15.07
CA LEU A 477 -2.04 -9.14 -14.62
C LEU A 477 -2.59 -10.56 -14.53
N PHE A 478 -3.84 -10.74 -14.12
CA PHE A 478 -4.44 -12.07 -13.96
C PHE A 478 -4.55 -12.85 -15.28
N PRO A 479 -4.94 -12.24 -16.42
CA PRO A 479 -4.92 -12.97 -17.70
C PRO A 479 -3.51 -13.45 -18.08
N GLY A 480 -2.50 -12.61 -17.84
CA GLY A 480 -1.10 -12.98 -18.06
C GLY A 480 -0.66 -14.13 -17.16
N LEU A 481 -1.02 -14.09 -15.88
CA LEU A 481 -0.76 -15.17 -14.93
C LEU A 481 -1.40 -16.50 -15.38
N ARG A 482 -2.68 -16.47 -15.77
CA ARG A 482 -3.41 -17.65 -16.25
C ARG A 482 -2.76 -18.27 -17.49
N SER A 483 -2.30 -17.44 -18.42
CA SER A 483 -1.70 -17.92 -19.67
C SER A 483 -0.37 -18.67 -19.51
N LEU A 484 0.27 -18.59 -18.34
CA LEU A 484 1.57 -19.21 -18.08
C LEU A 484 1.46 -20.66 -17.57
N PHE A 485 0.32 -21.05 -17.02
CA PHE A 485 0.09 -22.38 -16.46
C PHE A 485 -0.69 -23.25 -17.46
N SER A 486 -0.39 -24.55 -17.48
CA SER A 486 -1.10 -25.50 -18.35
C SER A 486 -2.50 -25.80 -17.83
N TYR A 487 -3.36 -26.34 -18.70
CA TYR A 487 -4.77 -26.59 -18.38
C TYR A 487 -4.97 -27.52 -17.16
N GLN A 488 -4.17 -28.58 -17.03
CA GLN A 488 -4.30 -29.60 -15.98
C GLN A 488 -4.11 -29.05 -14.56
N TYR A 489 -3.23 -28.06 -14.39
CA TYR A 489 -3.02 -27.35 -13.11
C TYR A 489 -3.72 -25.99 -13.06
N GLY A 490 -4.28 -25.58 -14.21
CA GLY A 490 -4.98 -24.33 -14.40
C GLY A 490 -6.24 -24.25 -13.57
N GLU A 491 -6.96 -25.35 -13.31
CA GLU A 491 -8.25 -25.30 -12.61
C GLU A 491 -8.15 -24.82 -11.15
N SER A 492 -7.19 -25.36 -10.38
CA SER A 492 -6.95 -24.92 -9.00
C SER A 492 -6.52 -23.44 -8.96
N LEU A 493 -5.59 -23.06 -9.84
CA LEU A 493 -5.16 -21.67 -9.99
C LEU A 493 -6.32 -20.76 -10.43
N GLU A 494 -7.17 -21.24 -11.34
CA GLU A 494 -8.33 -20.53 -11.87
C GLU A 494 -9.29 -20.17 -10.75
N ASN A 495 -9.53 -21.12 -9.85
CA ASN A 495 -10.34 -20.94 -8.65
C ASN A 495 -9.75 -19.88 -7.72
N GLU A 496 -8.44 -19.90 -7.47
CA GLU A 496 -7.76 -18.92 -6.62
C GLU A 496 -7.78 -17.51 -7.21
N VAL A 497 -7.47 -17.37 -8.51
CA VAL A 497 -7.50 -16.08 -9.19
C VAL A 497 -8.94 -15.52 -9.25
N ARG A 498 -9.93 -16.40 -9.48
CA ARG A 498 -11.36 -16.02 -9.46
C ARG A 498 -11.79 -15.57 -8.06
N SER A 499 -11.38 -16.30 -7.03
CA SER A 499 -11.63 -15.96 -5.61
C SER A 499 -11.04 -14.60 -5.25
N ALA A 500 -9.76 -14.37 -5.54
CA ALA A 500 -9.10 -13.08 -5.30
C ALA A 500 -9.80 -11.93 -6.02
N GLY A 501 -10.19 -12.14 -7.28
CA GLY A 501 -10.96 -11.16 -8.07
C GLY A 501 -12.34 -10.87 -7.48
N MET A 502 -13.08 -11.89 -7.02
CA MET A 502 -14.36 -11.69 -6.34
C MET A 502 -14.20 -10.88 -5.07
N ARG A 503 -13.21 -11.20 -4.24
CA ARG A 503 -12.96 -10.50 -2.97
C ARG A 503 -12.67 -9.02 -3.18
N LEU A 504 -11.88 -8.66 -4.19
CA LEU A 504 -11.66 -7.26 -4.56
C LEU A 504 -12.97 -6.55 -4.97
N ARG A 505 -13.81 -7.21 -5.78
CA ARG A 505 -15.12 -6.65 -6.18
C ARG A 505 -16.06 -6.49 -4.98
N GLU A 506 -16.05 -7.43 -4.04
CA GLU A 506 -16.83 -7.35 -2.80
C GLU A 506 -16.36 -6.21 -1.90
N ALA A 507 -15.04 -6.03 -1.75
CA ALA A 507 -14.47 -4.93 -0.99
C ALA A 507 -14.89 -3.57 -1.57
N MET A 508 -14.83 -3.45 -2.90
CA MET A 508 -15.31 -2.29 -3.63
C MET A 508 -16.81 -2.05 -3.40
N ARG A 509 -17.65 -3.09 -3.51
CA ARG A 509 -19.08 -2.98 -3.19
C ARG A 509 -19.32 -2.53 -1.75
N GLY A 510 -18.57 -3.08 -0.79
CA GLY A 510 -18.64 -2.70 0.62
C GLY A 510 -18.31 -1.24 0.88
N ILE A 511 -17.28 -0.72 0.19
CA ILE A 511 -16.91 0.70 0.21
C ILE A 511 -18.07 1.58 -0.27
N LEU A 512 -18.72 1.20 -1.36
CA LEU A 512 -19.84 1.96 -1.94
C LEU A 512 -21.07 1.97 -1.02
N VAL A 513 -21.47 0.80 -0.51
CA VAL A 513 -22.58 0.69 0.46
C VAL A 513 -22.27 1.48 1.73
N ASN A 514 -21.00 1.59 2.12
CA ASN A 514 -20.61 2.43 3.25
C ASN A 514 -20.83 3.92 2.97
N MET A 515 -20.56 4.40 1.77
CA MET A 515 -20.86 5.79 1.37
C MET A 515 -22.37 6.07 1.36
N GLU A 516 -23.16 5.18 0.77
CA GLU A 516 -24.62 5.28 0.79
C GLU A 516 -25.17 5.34 2.21
N ARG A 517 -24.61 4.52 3.13
CA ARG A 517 -24.97 4.55 4.55
C ARG A 517 -24.55 5.83 5.24
N LEU A 518 -23.39 6.40 4.90
CA LEU A 518 -22.95 7.70 5.43
C LEU A 518 -23.95 8.79 5.03
N ILE A 519 -24.36 8.83 3.77
CA ILE A 519 -25.36 9.79 3.27
C ILE A 519 -26.74 9.56 3.92
N SER A 520 -27.17 8.30 4.02
CA SER A 520 -28.45 7.94 4.63
C SER A 520 -28.51 8.27 6.14
N ARG A 521 -27.44 8.00 6.89
CA ARG A 521 -27.35 8.34 8.32
C ARG A 521 -27.33 9.84 8.56
N ASP A 522 -26.63 10.57 7.70
CA ASP A 522 -26.56 12.01 7.75
C ASP A 522 -27.95 12.62 7.56
N MET A 523 -28.75 12.08 6.62
CA MET A 523 -30.13 12.50 6.36
C MET A 523 -30.97 12.53 7.64
N ALA A 524 -30.80 11.55 8.52
CA ALA A 524 -31.60 11.40 9.74
C ALA A 524 -31.08 12.17 10.97
N ASN A 525 -29.78 12.52 11.04
CA ASN A 525 -29.16 12.83 12.34
C ASN A 525 -28.32 14.12 12.44
N VAL A 526 -27.94 14.76 11.34
CA VAL A 526 -27.08 15.96 11.36
C VAL A 526 -27.84 17.17 10.83
N ALA A 527 -27.95 18.24 11.61
CA ALA A 527 -28.58 19.48 11.17
C ALA A 527 -27.69 20.24 10.17
N ALA A 528 -28.32 20.93 9.22
CA ALA A 528 -27.61 21.76 8.26
C ALA A 528 -26.88 22.94 8.95
N PRO A 529 -25.72 23.40 8.42
CA PRO A 529 -24.98 24.55 8.96
C PRO A 529 -25.84 25.80 9.06
N ILE A 530 -25.86 26.49 10.20
CA ILE A 530 -26.75 27.64 10.43
C ILE A 530 -26.54 28.77 9.39
N ASP A 531 -25.32 28.90 8.88
CA ASP A 531 -24.88 29.91 7.92
C ASP A 531 -25.14 29.55 6.44
N GLY A 532 -25.64 28.34 6.16
CA GLY A 532 -25.75 27.83 4.79
C GLY A 532 -24.38 27.47 4.18
N GLY A 533 -23.37 27.18 4.99
CA GLY A 533 -22.06 26.71 4.54
C GLY A 533 -22.07 25.31 3.92
N ILE A 534 -20.89 24.83 3.54
CA ILE A 534 -20.72 23.48 2.97
C ILE A 534 -21.00 22.44 4.06
N HIS A 535 -21.83 21.43 3.75
CA HIS A 535 -22.17 20.37 4.68
C HIS A 535 -20.99 19.40 4.87
N ARG A 536 -20.83 18.86 6.08
CA ARG A 536 -19.73 17.92 6.38
C ARG A 536 -19.79 16.67 5.49
N VAL A 537 -21.00 16.13 5.29
CA VAL A 537 -21.24 14.97 4.41
C VAL A 537 -20.79 15.23 2.97
N THR A 538 -20.93 16.46 2.47
CA THR A 538 -20.47 16.84 1.13
C THR A 538 -18.96 16.75 1.03
N ILE A 539 -18.24 17.19 2.06
CA ILE A 539 -16.77 17.10 2.12
C ILE A 539 -16.36 15.63 2.19
N GLU A 540 -16.94 14.87 3.12
CA GLU A 540 -16.60 13.45 3.34
C GLU A 540 -16.85 12.60 2.09
N VAL A 541 -18.02 12.72 1.45
CA VAL A 541 -18.36 11.96 0.24
C VAL A 541 -17.46 12.38 -0.92
N MET A 542 -17.26 13.68 -1.15
CA MET A 542 -16.40 14.13 -2.25
C MET A 542 -14.93 13.77 -2.03
N ASP A 543 -14.43 13.74 -0.80
CA ASP A 543 -13.08 13.28 -0.49
C ASP A 543 -12.89 11.80 -0.82
N HIS A 544 -13.88 10.96 -0.51
CA HIS A 544 -13.88 9.56 -0.91
C HIS A 544 -13.99 9.40 -2.43
N LEU A 545 -14.93 10.10 -3.08
CA LEU A 545 -15.09 10.06 -4.53
C LEU A 545 -13.84 10.55 -5.28
N CYS A 546 -13.11 11.50 -4.71
CA CYS A 546 -11.85 12.00 -5.25
C CYS A 546 -10.64 11.08 -5.01
N SER A 547 -10.81 10.02 -4.21
CA SER A 547 -9.76 9.02 -3.98
C SER A 547 -9.80 7.85 -4.96
N PHE A 548 -10.84 7.74 -5.79
CA PHE A 548 -10.92 6.71 -6.83
C PHE A 548 -10.08 7.10 -8.04
N ASN A 549 -9.29 6.15 -8.56
CA ASN A 549 -8.55 6.30 -9.80
C ASN A 549 -9.13 5.34 -10.86
N ARG A 550 -9.70 5.90 -11.93
CA ARG A 550 -10.18 5.26 -13.18
C ARG A 550 -11.20 4.09 -13.20
N GLN A 551 -11.98 4.18 -14.28
CA GLN A 551 -12.89 3.24 -14.98
C GLN A 551 -14.04 2.55 -14.24
N LEU A 552 -13.91 2.06 -13.00
CA LEU A 552 -14.98 1.23 -12.41
C LEU A 552 -16.18 2.03 -11.85
N LEU A 553 -16.26 3.34 -12.07
CA LEU A 553 -17.09 4.22 -11.26
C LEU A 553 -18.04 5.18 -11.98
N SER A 554 -18.11 5.29 -13.31
CA SER A 554 -18.95 6.36 -13.90
C SER A 554 -20.42 6.30 -13.42
N ARG A 555 -21.05 5.12 -13.47
CA ARG A 555 -22.43 4.91 -12.96
C ARG A 555 -22.56 5.08 -11.44
N VAL A 556 -21.55 4.65 -10.69
CA VAL A 556 -21.58 4.69 -9.23
C VAL A 556 -21.31 6.09 -8.69
N LEU A 557 -20.41 6.84 -9.34
CA LEU A 557 -20.13 8.26 -9.08
C LEU A 557 -21.42 9.07 -9.25
N ASP A 558 -22.08 8.93 -10.39
CA ASP A 558 -23.31 9.68 -10.67
C ASP A 558 -24.42 9.32 -9.68
N SER A 559 -24.64 8.03 -9.41
CA SER A 559 -25.64 7.59 -8.41
C SER A 559 -25.34 8.10 -7.00
N THR A 560 -24.07 8.11 -6.58
CA THR A 560 -23.68 8.57 -5.24
C THR A 560 -23.82 10.09 -5.12
N ILE A 561 -23.46 10.84 -6.17
CA ILE A 561 -23.61 12.29 -6.21
C ILE A 561 -25.10 12.67 -6.21
N GLN A 562 -25.94 11.98 -6.97
CA GLN A 562 -27.40 12.20 -6.96
C GLN A 562 -28.02 11.92 -5.58
N LEU A 563 -27.56 10.88 -4.89
CA LEU A 563 -28.00 10.60 -3.53
C LEU A 563 -27.57 11.70 -2.54
N LEU A 564 -26.32 12.17 -2.65
CA LEU A 564 -25.81 13.30 -1.88
C LEU A 564 -26.63 14.57 -2.15
N GLU A 565 -26.90 14.89 -3.41
CA GLU A 565 -27.73 16.04 -3.80
C GLU A 565 -29.14 15.94 -3.20
N SER A 566 -29.79 14.77 -3.28
CA SER A 566 -31.12 14.54 -2.72
C SER A 566 -31.15 14.72 -1.18
N ASN A 567 -30.08 14.28 -0.50
CA ASN A 567 -29.89 14.52 0.93
C ASN A 567 -29.79 16.01 1.24
N LEU A 568 -28.96 16.75 0.49
CA LEU A 568 -28.78 18.19 0.67
C LEU A 568 -30.08 18.95 0.39
N GLU A 569 -30.84 18.56 -0.63
CA GLU A 569 -32.15 19.16 -0.91
C GLU A 569 -33.14 18.95 0.24
N ALA A 570 -33.19 17.74 0.82
CA ALA A 570 -34.01 17.47 2.00
C ALA A 570 -33.62 18.39 3.16
N LYS A 571 -32.33 18.51 3.48
CA LYS A 571 -31.81 19.38 4.55
C LYS A 571 -32.02 20.87 4.29
N SER A 572 -31.98 21.29 3.02
CA SER A 572 -32.23 22.67 2.66
C SER A 572 -33.63 23.15 3.08
N LYS A 573 -34.59 22.23 3.25
CA LYS A 573 -35.97 22.55 3.66
C LYS A 573 -36.09 22.87 5.15
N ASP A 574 -35.08 22.53 5.96
CA ASP A 574 -35.09 22.77 7.40
C ASP A 574 -34.75 24.22 7.77
N TYR A 575 -34.23 25.02 6.83
CA TYR A 575 -33.93 26.43 7.08
C TYR A 575 -35.22 27.26 7.21
N THR A 576 -35.36 27.94 8.35
CA THR A 576 -36.46 28.88 8.58
C THR A 576 -36.43 30.07 7.61
N ASN A 577 -35.24 30.51 7.18
CA ASN A 577 -35.08 31.57 6.18
C ASN A 577 -35.04 30.97 4.76
N PRO A 578 -36.03 31.26 3.90
CA PRO A 578 -36.07 30.75 2.53
C PRO A 578 -34.92 31.22 1.62
N ALA A 579 -34.16 32.24 2.01
CA ALA A 579 -32.95 32.64 1.29
C ALA A 579 -31.75 31.75 1.63
N LEU A 580 -31.62 31.31 2.90
CA LEU A 580 -30.49 30.50 3.36
C LEU A 580 -30.48 29.09 2.76
N ARG A 581 -31.66 28.50 2.49
CA ARG A 581 -31.74 27.21 1.78
C ARG A 581 -31.07 27.25 0.40
N TYR A 582 -31.21 28.36 -0.32
CA TYR A 582 -30.62 28.51 -1.65
C TYR A 582 -29.13 28.78 -1.57
N VAL A 583 -28.68 29.56 -0.58
CA VAL A 583 -27.24 29.77 -0.30
C VAL A 583 -26.57 28.43 0.03
N PHE A 584 -27.20 27.62 0.88
CA PHE A 584 -26.74 26.27 1.20
C PHE A 584 -26.59 25.39 -0.04
N MET A 585 -27.61 25.33 -0.89
CA MET A 585 -27.54 24.54 -2.14
C MET A 585 -26.46 25.07 -3.09
N ILE A 586 -26.34 26.38 -3.28
CA ILE A 586 -25.30 26.99 -4.14
C ILE A 586 -23.90 26.61 -3.65
N ASN A 587 -23.65 26.73 -2.35
CA ASN A 587 -22.34 26.45 -1.77
C ASN A 587 -21.94 24.98 -1.93
N ASN A 588 -22.86 24.05 -1.67
CA ASN A 588 -22.59 22.62 -1.80
C ASN A 588 -22.45 22.19 -3.27
N LEU A 589 -23.35 22.61 -4.17
CA LEU A 589 -23.29 22.27 -5.60
C LEU A 589 -22.02 22.81 -6.28
N ARG A 590 -21.59 24.03 -5.90
CA ARG A 590 -20.30 24.59 -6.35
C ARG A 590 -19.11 23.80 -5.84
N TYR A 591 -19.15 23.40 -4.56
CA TYR A 591 -18.08 22.57 -4.00
C TYR A 591 -17.98 21.21 -4.70
N ILE A 592 -19.11 20.51 -4.90
CA ILE A 592 -19.15 19.24 -5.64
C ILE A 592 -18.60 19.45 -7.05
N GLY A 593 -19.06 20.47 -7.77
CA GLY A 593 -18.59 20.80 -9.11
C GLY A 593 -17.08 21.03 -9.16
N HIS A 594 -16.55 21.87 -8.28
CA HIS A 594 -15.12 22.17 -8.22
C HIS A 594 -14.27 20.94 -7.87
N ARG A 595 -14.73 20.08 -6.94
CA ARG A 595 -14.03 18.84 -6.60
C ARG A 595 -14.04 17.84 -7.76
N ALA A 596 -15.12 17.81 -8.55
CA ALA A 596 -15.27 16.96 -9.73
C ALA A 596 -14.44 17.44 -10.94
N GLU A 597 -13.87 18.66 -10.93
CA GLU A 597 -13.04 19.18 -12.04
C GLU A 597 -11.70 18.44 -12.24
N ARG A 598 -11.34 17.53 -11.32
CA ARG A 598 -10.17 16.67 -11.49
C ARG A 598 -10.24 15.92 -12.84
N PRO A 599 -9.15 15.85 -13.62
CA PRO A 599 -9.16 15.27 -14.96
C PRO A 599 -9.80 13.87 -15.02
N GLU A 600 -9.54 13.06 -14.00
CA GLU A 600 -10.01 11.67 -13.89
C GLU A 600 -11.53 11.61 -13.70
N ILE A 601 -12.08 12.41 -12.79
CA ILE A 601 -13.52 12.47 -12.52
C ILE A 601 -14.27 13.16 -13.65
N ARG A 602 -13.68 14.24 -14.20
CA ARG A 602 -14.25 14.98 -15.32
C ARG A 602 -14.41 14.09 -16.55
N ALA A 603 -13.45 13.22 -16.82
CA ALA A 603 -13.55 12.23 -17.90
C ALA A 603 -14.69 11.23 -17.68
N LEU A 604 -14.98 10.85 -16.43
CA LEU A 604 -16.01 9.86 -16.08
C LEU A 604 -17.43 10.44 -16.08
N LEU A 605 -17.61 11.67 -15.61
CA LEU A 605 -18.92 12.35 -15.54
C LEU A 605 -19.35 12.98 -16.87
N GLY A 606 -18.37 13.34 -17.73
CA GLY A 606 -18.62 13.99 -19.00
C GLY A 606 -19.08 15.46 -18.86
N ASN A 607 -18.99 16.22 -19.96
CA ASN A 607 -19.32 17.65 -19.95
C ASN A 607 -20.81 17.92 -19.64
N ASP A 608 -21.70 17.01 -20.01
CA ASP A 608 -23.16 17.15 -19.79
C ASP A 608 -23.50 17.23 -18.30
N TRP A 609 -22.80 16.46 -17.45
CA TRP A 609 -23.00 16.51 -16.01
C TRP A 609 -22.62 17.89 -15.45
N PHE A 610 -21.50 18.48 -15.89
CA PHE A 610 -21.08 19.82 -15.46
C PHE A 610 -22.05 20.91 -15.92
N GLN A 611 -22.60 20.80 -17.13
CA GLN A 611 -23.64 21.72 -17.60
C GLN A 611 -24.89 21.63 -16.72
N LYS A 612 -25.35 20.42 -16.40
CA LYS A 612 -26.48 20.20 -15.48
C LYS A 612 -26.21 20.76 -14.09
N ASN A 613 -25.04 20.51 -13.51
CA ASN A 613 -24.68 21.07 -12.20
C ASN A 613 -24.64 22.61 -12.22
N THR A 614 -24.08 23.21 -13.28
CA THR A 614 -24.05 24.67 -13.45
C THR A 614 -25.45 25.25 -13.54
N ALA A 615 -26.35 24.61 -14.33
CA ALA A 615 -27.75 25.02 -14.42
C ALA A 615 -28.47 24.95 -13.07
N LYS A 616 -28.22 23.91 -12.25
CA LYS A 616 -28.75 23.82 -10.88
C LYS A 616 -28.27 24.96 -9.98
N VAL A 617 -26.98 25.33 -10.07
CA VAL A 617 -26.41 26.47 -9.33
C VAL A 617 -27.07 27.78 -9.74
N GLU A 618 -27.22 28.02 -11.04
CA GLU A 618 -27.86 29.23 -11.57
C GLU A 618 -29.33 29.32 -11.19
N TYR A 619 -30.05 28.20 -11.24
CA TYR A 619 -31.44 28.12 -10.81
C TYR A 619 -31.60 28.51 -9.33
N ASN A 620 -30.78 27.94 -8.43
CA ASN A 620 -30.78 28.31 -7.02
C ASN A 620 -30.40 29.79 -6.80
N LEU A 621 -29.48 30.34 -7.59
CA LEU A 621 -29.10 31.76 -7.54
C LEU A 621 -30.27 32.68 -7.94
N GLN A 622 -31.05 32.32 -8.94
CA GLN A 622 -32.24 33.07 -9.34
C GLN A 622 -33.30 33.05 -8.23
N LEU A 623 -33.53 31.89 -7.62
CA LEU A 623 -34.48 31.75 -6.51
C LEU A 623 -34.04 32.54 -5.27
N TYR A 624 -32.75 32.53 -4.94
CA TYR A 624 -32.17 33.37 -3.90
C TYR A 624 -32.43 34.86 -4.17
N ARG A 625 -32.14 35.35 -5.38
CA ARG A 625 -32.36 36.75 -5.76
C ARG A 625 -33.83 37.15 -5.64
N ARG A 626 -34.75 36.31 -6.12
CA ARG A 626 -36.21 36.55 -6.02
C ARG A 626 -36.70 36.55 -4.56
N GLY A 627 -36.23 35.62 -3.73
CA GLY A 627 -36.60 35.56 -2.31
C GLY A 627 -36.00 36.72 -1.49
N SER A 628 -34.79 37.15 -1.83
CA SER A 628 -34.08 38.25 -1.15
C SER A 628 -34.68 39.63 -1.50
N LEU A 629 -35.20 39.82 -2.71
CA LEU A 629 -35.93 41.04 -3.11
C LEU A 629 -37.21 41.29 -2.28
N ASN A 630 -37.73 40.26 -1.61
CA ASN A 630 -38.87 40.36 -0.69
C ASN A 630 -38.44 40.61 0.78
N MET A 631 -37.14 40.72 1.07
CA MET A 631 -36.60 41.04 2.40
C MET A 631 -36.14 42.51 2.48
N PRO A 632 -36.32 43.20 3.62
CA PRO A 632 -35.95 44.60 3.75
C PRO A 632 -34.45 44.83 3.48
N ARG A 633 -34.13 45.86 2.67
CA ARG A 633 -32.79 46.17 2.09
C ARG A 633 -31.60 46.27 3.07
N HIS A 634 -31.79 46.24 4.38
CA HIS A 634 -30.70 46.41 5.36
C HIS A 634 -29.84 45.14 5.58
N LEU A 635 -30.27 43.97 5.10
CA LEU A 635 -29.50 42.71 5.17
C LEU A 635 -28.66 42.41 3.90
N PHE A 636 -28.69 43.30 2.90
CA PHE A 636 -28.09 43.05 1.58
C PHE A 636 -26.57 43.31 1.50
N LEU A 637 -25.96 43.93 2.51
CA LEU A 637 -24.62 44.55 2.36
C LEU A 637 -23.42 43.67 2.70
N GLU A 638 -23.57 42.44 3.21
CA GLU A 638 -22.41 41.65 3.65
C GLU A 638 -21.89 40.58 2.66
N PHE A 639 -22.60 40.25 1.58
CA PHE A 639 -22.17 39.14 0.70
C PHE A 639 -21.45 39.56 -0.60
N GLY A 640 -21.27 40.85 -0.85
CA GLY A 640 -20.65 41.37 -2.08
C GLY A 640 -19.12 41.40 -2.12
N GLN A 641 -18.40 40.86 -1.13
CA GLN A 641 -16.94 41.03 -1.00
C GLN A 641 -16.13 39.73 -0.78
N MET A 642 -16.56 38.60 -1.33
CA MET A 642 -15.67 37.43 -1.47
C MET A 642 -15.61 36.99 -2.94
N HIS A 643 -14.61 37.52 -3.63
CA HIS A 643 -14.13 37.11 -4.95
C HIS A 643 -12.83 36.33 -4.81
#